data_AF-A0A937D487-F1
#
_entry.id   AF-A0A937D487-F1
#
_cell.length_a   1.000
_cell.length_b   1.000
_cell.length_c   1.000
_cell.angle_alpha   90.00
_cell.angle_beta   90.00
_cell.angle_gamma   90.00
#
_symmetry.space_group_name_H-M   'P 1'
#
loop_
_entity.id
_entity.type
_entity.pdbx_description
1 polymer ?
#
loop_
_entity_poly.entity_id
_entity_poly.type
_entity_poly.pdbx_seq_one_letter_code
_entity_poly.pdbx_strand_id
1 'polypeptide(L)'
;MGAPVEPPLFQFCIPANPTIATLRTHAELNLHKLRSGLNIAGMQREVPAYAAATDAVTGMPVAANGQITVPGRRRLQPSLYRSSVLAARVKELAQLAEQLEAVSRVLLQQRNEAAYTLHKARQDLTLTQAHVRLQNLRLTQANNSVKLAELQEQRADIQRRTYQEWISRGLNEYERLMIDKYNTAAKAKRHIAQANAAAQTAQAVTTAATASVNAGAAALGATAVAAAAFAGALHNATLANAELDISVASLDATHARRVDEWTLQSAIAAQDAQIGRQQVLLAQDQVRIVEQEKTIVEIQAAQARDTVEFIANQGVFELSDRMFEIMLEPRRTILEQATAVLHLYFNQLAFERQETPPVTIQNDYWSSPRSNPLATSPDTSDDLMGLTGSARLLADLYQLEQYAFLTNKRKLPITKTVSLAQLMPAEFQQFRETGVIRFNTPLELFDRDFPGHYLRLIQGIRTSVIALVPPIDGIHATLASTGISRVVIGPDVFQTVTIRRDPEIVALSAPIGSTGAFELSDQSGMSPPFAGNGVDCALEFRMLKASNRLDFLTCMDVLVTYEYLSLPDTDYAQQVIRRLGTTLRAEVGFSLRNHFPDAWYDLHNAELLAEPERMVVQLRIDRRHFDPNLDRIRIEHVRLSFDIRGGAKEEVRVASLKLIDEEDNETVGLSAMSIDRTIDTRRGNGAAWAPLTGGGAGSGGIAPFGVWELSLRNGNAAEARRLKDLFDKDLMEDISLVIGYAADTSAFPA
;
A
#
# COMPACT_ATOMS: atom_id res chain seq x y z
N MET A 1 -43.76 39.49 -86.58
CA MET A 1 -44.50 38.41 -85.88
C MET A 1 -43.65 37.16 -85.94
N GLY A 2 -43.45 36.48 -84.80
CA GLY A 2 -42.79 35.19 -84.68
C GLY A 2 -41.32 35.26 -84.27
N ALA A 3 -41.05 35.32 -82.96
CA ALA A 3 -39.70 35.09 -82.42
C ALA A 3 -39.40 33.58 -82.39
N PRO A 4 -38.25 33.10 -82.91
CA PRO A 4 -37.85 31.71 -82.79
C PRO A 4 -37.23 31.42 -81.41
N VAL A 5 -37.61 30.27 -80.85
CA VAL A 5 -37.13 29.69 -79.59
C VAL A 5 -35.84 28.91 -79.84
N GLU A 6 -34.78 29.16 -79.07
CA GLU A 6 -33.55 28.34 -79.05
C GLU A 6 -33.66 27.19 -78.01
N PRO A 7 -33.12 25.99 -78.30
CA PRO A 7 -33.29 24.78 -77.49
C PRO A 7 -32.37 24.72 -76.25
N PRO A 8 -32.70 23.92 -75.22
CA PRO A 8 -31.91 23.82 -73.99
C PRO A 8 -30.59 23.06 -74.16
N LEU A 9 -29.52 23.58 -73.54
CA LEU A 9 -28.21 22.91 -73.39
C LEU A 9 -28.27 21.90 -72.24
N PHE A 10 -28.17 20.60 -72.55
CA PHE A 10 -27.98 19.54 -71.56
C PHE A 10 -26.49 19.45 -71.19
N GLN A 11 -26.13 19.83 -69.96
CA GLN A 11 -24.77 19.68 -69.43
C GLN A 11 -24.66 18.36 -68.66
N PHE A 12 -24.02 17.35 -69.26
CA PHE A 12 -23.72 16.09 -68.57
C PHE A 12 -22.50 16.27 -67.65
N CYS A 13 -22.69 16.14 -66.33
CA CYS A 13 -21.58 16.00 -65.39
C CYS A 13 -21.02 14.58 -65.48
N ILE A 14 -19.73 14.43 -65.79
CA ILE A 14 -19.03 13.14 -65.72
C ILE A 14 -18.84 12.82 -64.23
N PRO A 15 -19.49 11.77 -63.67
CA PRO A 15 -19.31 11.42 -62.27
C PRO A 15 -17.88 10.93 -62.04
N ALA A 16 -17.27 11.36 -60.93
CA ALA A 16 -15.93 10.91 -60.55
C ALA A 16 -15.92 9.40 -60.33
N ASN A 17 -14.83 8.74 -60.74
CA ASN A 17 -14.69 7.30 -60.68
C ASN A 17 -14.81 6.80 -59.22
N PRO A 18 -15.88 6.05 -58.86
CA PRO A 18 -16.12 5.63 -57.49
C PRO A 18 -15.05 4.65 -56.97
N THR A 19 -14.27 4.03 -57.85
CA THR A 19 -13.18 3.11 -57.44
C THR A 19 -12.02 3.85 -56.77
N ILE A 20 -11.70 5.06 -57.22
CA ILE A 20 -10.62 5.86 -56.62
C ILE A 20 -11.04 6.37 -55.24
N ALA A 21 -12.30 6.81 -55.11
CA ALA A 21 -12.85 7.23 -53.83
C ALA A 21 -12.80 6.09 -52.80
N THR A 22 -13.27 4.89 -53.17
CA THR A 22 -13.28 3.71 -52.29
C THR A 22 -11.88 3.23 -51.90
N LEU A 23 -10.91 3.24 -52.82
CA LEU A 23 -9.51 2.91 -52.50
C LEU A 23 -8.89 3.90 -51.51
N ARG A 24 -9.20 5.20 -51.66
CA ARG A 24 -8.74 6.24 -50.73
C ARG A 24 -9.33 6.04 -49.34
N THR A 25 -10.64 5.79 -49.24
CA THR A 25 -11.29 5.53 -47.95
C THR A 25 -10.76 4.26 -47.30
N HIS A 26 -10.46 3.22 -48.09
CA HIS A 26 -9.85 1.98 -47.59
C HIS A 26 -8.44 2.21 -47.02
N ALA A 27 -7.62 3.04 -47.68
CA ALA A 27 -6.30 3.41 -47.17
C ALA A 27 -6.39 4.24 -45.87
N GLU A 28 -7.27 5.23 -45.82
CA GLU A 28 -7.50 6.07 -44.63
C GLU A 28 -8.00 5.24 -43.44
N LEU A 29 -8.91 4.30 -43.68
CA LEU A 29 -9.47 3.42 -42.64
C LEU A 29 -8.40 2.46 -42.08
N ASN A 30 -7.52 1.91 -42.93
CA ASN A 30 -6.44 1.05 -42.48
C ASN A 30 -5.35 1.84 -41.74
N LEU A 31 -5.04 3.07 -42.17
CA LEU A 31 -4.12 3.95 -41.46
C LEU A 31 -4.67 4.32 -40.07
N HIS A 32 -5.98 4.58 -39.96
CA HIS A 32 -6.64 4.81 -38.68
C HIS A 32 -6.54 3.60 -37.76
N LYS A 33 -6.80 2.38 -38.27
CA LYS A 33 -6.67 1.12 -37.50
C LYS A 33 -5.25 0.94 -36.96
N LEU A 34 -4.22 1.19 -37.78
CA LEU A 34 -2.82 1.13 -37.36
C LEU A 34 -2.49 2.15 -36.27
N ARG A 35 -3.02 3.38 -36.37
CA ARG A 35 -2.77 4.45 -35.37
C ARG A 35 -3.52 4.27 -34.06
N SER A 36 -4.63 3.54 -34.07
CA SER A 36 -5.50 3.30 -32.90
C SER A 36 -5.29 1.91 -32.27
N GLY A 37 -4.29 1.14 -32.72
CA GLY A 37 -3.98 -0.18 -32.15
C GLY A 37 -5.03 -1.25 -32.44
N LEU A 38 -5.81 -1.09 -33.51
CA LEU A 38 -6.84 -2.03 -33.95
C LEU A 38 -6.27 -3.04 -34.94
N ASN A 39 -6.76 -4.28 -34.92
CA ASN A 39 -6.47 -5.29 -35.94
C ASN A 39 -7.21 -5.00 -37.27
N ILE A 40 -6.98 -5.82 -38.30
CA ILE A 40 -7.63 -5.64 -39.62
C ILE A 40 -9.17 -5.67 -39.55
N ALA A 41 -9.73 -6.38 -38.57
CA ALA A 41 -11.17 -6.46 -38.31
C ALA A 41 -11.73 -5.28 -37.48
N GLY A 42 -10.90 -4.32 -37.05
CA GLY A 42 -11.32 -3.16 -36.27
C GLY A 42 -11.48 -3.44 -34.77
N MET A 43 -10.98 -4.57 -34.27
CA MET A 43 -10.97 -4.91 -32.84
C MET A 43 -9.63 -4.52 -32.20
N GLN A 44 -9.67 -4.02 -30.98
CA GLN A 44 -8.47 -3.63 -30.24
C GLN A 44 -7.59 -4.87 -29.99
N ARG A 45 -6.29 -4.78 -30.31
CA ARG A 45 -5.37 -5.89 -30.03
C ARG A 45 -5.14 -5.98 -28.52
N GLU A 46 -5.68 -7.01 -27.89
CA GLU A 46 -5.25 -7.43 -26.56
C GLU A 46 -3.93 -8.20 -26.68
N VAL A 47 -2.94 -7.83 -25.87
CA VAL A 47 -1.69 -8.59 -25.73
C VAL A 47 -1.96 -9.71 -24.73
N PRO A 48 -1.79 -11.00 -25.09
CA PRO A 48 -1.94 -12.07 -24.12
C PRO A 48 -0.86 -11.94 -23.04
N ALA A 49 -1.28 -11.58 -21.83
CA ALA A 49 -0.46 -11.65 -20.63
C ALA A 49 -0.33 -13.12 -20.19
N TYR A 50 0.85 -13.47 -19.68
CA TYR A 50 1.29 -14.77 -19.13
C TYR A 50 1.96 -15.76 -20.10
N ALA A 51 3.29 -15.72 -20.11
CA ALA A 51 4.10 -16.75 -19.45
C ALA A 51 5.54 -16.21 -19.30
N ALA A 52 5.90 -15.75 -18.09
CA ALA A 52 7.30 -15.64 -17.73
C ALA A 52 7.85 -17.06 -17.59
N ALA A 53 8.97 -17.34 -18.24
CA ALA A 53 9.69 -18.60 -18.08
C ALA A 53 10.22 -18.70 -16.63
N THR A 54 9.70 -19.67 -15.86
CA THR A 54 10.38 -20.16 -14.67
C THR A 54 11.46 -21.14 -15.11
N ASP A 55 12.71 -20.69 -15.12
CA ASP A 55 13.88 -21.56 -15.13
C ASP A 55 14.34 -21.77 -13.69
N ALA A 56 14.32 -23.01 -13.23
CA ALA A 56 14.63 -23.43 -11.86
C ALA A 56 16.13 -23.68 -11.63
N VAL A 57 17.00 -23.38 -12.60
CA VAL A 57 18.39 -23.88 -12.60
C VAL A 57 19.46 -22.80 -12.41
N THR A 58 19.15 -21.51 -12.60
CA THR A 58 20.15 -20.44 -12.40
C THR A 58 19.77 -19.55 -11.24
N GLY A 59 20.33 -19.82 -10.06
CA GLY A 59 20.18 -19.03 -8.84
C GLY A 59 20.60 -17.56 -8.99
N MET A 60 19.71 -16.76 -9.55
CA MET A 60 19.81 -15.31 -9.65
C MET A 60 18.72 -14.66 -8.78
N PRO A 61 19.02 -13.51 -8.17
CA PRO A 61 18.16 -12.91 -7.15
C PRO A 61 16.83 -12.43 -7.72
N VAL A 62 15.74 -12.75 -7.01
CA VAL A 62 14.42 -12.12 -7.24
C VAL A 62 14.55 -10.64 -6.90
N ALA A 63 14.14 -9.78 -7.83
CA ALA A 63 14.03 -8.35 -7.62
C ALA A 63 12.65 -8.04 -7.04
N ALA A 64 12.60 -7.49 -5.83
CA ALA A 64 11.47 -6.70 -5.37
C ALA A 64 11.83 -5.22 -5.61
N ASN A 65 11.00 -4.50 -6.36
CA ASN A 65 11.08 -3.03 -6.53
C ASN A 65 12.38 -2.49 -7.16
N GLY A 66 12.95 -3.18 -8.16
CA GLY A 66 14.09 -2.63 -8.94
C GLY A 66 15.44 -2.60 -8.21
N GLN A 67 15.54 -3.15 -7.00
CA GLN A 67 16.81 -3.47 -6.35
C GLN A 67 17.15 -4.96 -6.50
N ILE A 68 18.37 -5.25 -6.94
CA ILE A 68 18.94 -6.58 -6.96
C ILE A 68 19.21 -6.98 -5.49
N THR A 69 18.31 -7.74 -4.87
CA THR A 69 18.57 -8.43 -3.61
C THR A 69 19.47 -9.64 -3.84
N VAL A 70 20.75 -9.37 -4.10
CA VAL A 70 21.80 -10.40 -4.07
C VAL A 70 21.66 -11.18 -2.76
N PRO A 71 21.75 -12.52 -2.73
CA PRO A 71 21.93 -13.27 -1.49
C PRO A 71 23.35 -13.05 -0.95
N GLY A 72 23.76 -11.79 -0.80
CA GLY A 72 24.71 -11.42 0.21
C GLY A 72 23.93 -11.39 1.50
N ARG A 73 24.32 -12.21 2.49
CA ARG A 73 23.74 -12.19 3.85
C ARG A 73 23.38 -10.76 4.21
N ARG A 74 22.09 -10.47 4.35
CA ARG A 74 21.63 -9.18 4.91
C ARG A 74 22.46 -8.96 6.16
N ARG A 75 23.21 -7.86 6.21
CA ARG A 75 23.91 -7.49 7.43
C ARG A 75 22.82 -7.12 8.42
N LEU A 76 22.51 -8.04 9.33
CA LEU A 76 21.57 -7.83 10.41
C LEU A 76 22.18 -6.78 11.33
N GLN A 77 21.77 -5.52 11.16
CA GLN A 77 22.20 -4.45 12.07
C GLN A 77 21.21 -4.43 13.24
N PRO A 78 21.66 -4.71 14.47
CA PRO A 78 20.80 -4.68 15.64
C PRO A 78 20.35 -3.25 15.93
N SER A 79 19.16 -3.12 16.51
CA SER A 79 18.67 -1.84 17.04
C SER A 79 19.13 -1.64 18.48
N LEU A 80 19.16 -0.39 18.93
CA LEU A 80 19.41 -0.06 20.34
C LEU A 80 18.27 -0.51 21.26
N TYR A 81 17.04 -0.59 20.76
CA TYR A 81 15.87 -0.99 21.53
C TYR A 81 15.70 -2.52 21.55
N ARG A 82 15.13 -3.05 22.64
CA ARG A 82 14.76 -4.46 22.73
C ARG A 82 13.61 -4.78 21.78
N SER A 83 13.57 -6.02 21.29
CA SER A 83 12.54 -6.51 20.37
C SER A 83 11.12 -6.33 20.92
N SER A 84 10.90 -6.55 22.21
CA SER A 84 9.58 -6.38 22.87
C SER A 84 9.06 -4.94 22.84
N VAL A 85 9.95 -3.95 22.96
CA VAL A 85 9.60 -2.52 23.00
C VAL A 85 9.25 -2.04 21.60
N LEU A 86 10.00 -2.51 20.60
CA LEU A 86 9.68 -2.24 19.20
C LEU A 86 8.33 -2.86 18.82
N ALA A 87 8.08 -4.12 19.20
CA ALA A 87 6.79 -4.77 18.96
C ALA A 87 5.61 -4.00 19.59
N ALA A 88 5.75 -3.57 20.85
CA ALA A 88 4.76 -2.74 21.51
C ALA A 88 4.54 -1.41 20.78
N ARG A 89 5.63 -0.75 20.35
CA ARG A 89 5.56 0.50 19.61
C ARG A 89 4.87 0.36 18.25
N VAL A 90 5.10 -0.74 17.52
CA VAL A 90 4.38 -1.03 16.28
C VAL A 90 2.88 -1.19 16.56
N LYS A 91 2.49 -1.90 17.64
CA LYS A 91 1.07 -2.06 18.02
C LYS A 91 0.40 -0.72 18.32
N GLU A 92 1.06 0.15 19.08
CA GLU A 92 0.55 1.50 19.37
C GLU A 92 0.29 2.32 18.09
N LEU A 93 1.27 2.36 17.19
CA LEU A 93 1.14 3.10 15.93
C LEU A 93 0.08 2.49 15.02
N ALA A 94 -0.03 1.16 14.99
CA ALA A 94 -1.03 0.46 14.21
C ALA A 94 -2.46 0.71 14.74
N GLN A 95 -2.66 0.74 16.05
CA GLN A 95 -3.96 1.09 16.67
C GLN A 95 -4.35 2.54 16.35
N LEU A 96 -3.38 3.46 16.35
CA LEU A 96 -3.64 4.84 15.98
C LEU A 96 -3.99 4.96 14.49
N ALA A 97 -3.29 4.22 13.61
CA ALA A 97 -3.65 4.12 12.19
C ALA A 97 -5.05 3.51 11.98
N GLU A 98 -5.44 2.50 12.76
CA GLU A 98 -6.76 1.88 12.70
C GLU A 98 -7.88 2.89 13.05
N GLN A 99 -7.67 3.72 14.07
CA GLN A 99 -8.61 4.80 14.43
C GLN A 99 -8.78 5.81 13.29
N LEU A 100 -7.68 6.23 12.66
CA LEU A 100 -7.73 7.13 11.49
C LEU A 100 -8.43 6.47 10.30
N GLU A 101 -8.13 5.20 10.02
CA GLU A 101 -8.80 4.43 8.96
C GLU A 101 -10.31 4.27 9.22
N ALA A 102 -10.73 4.10 10.47
CA ALA A 102 -12.14 4.07 10.84
C ALA A 102 -12.84 5.41 10.54
N VAL A 103 -12.22 6.53 10.91
CA VAL A 103 -12.75 7.87 10.59
C VAL A 103 -12.77 8.12 9.08
N SER A 104 -11.69 7.78 8.36
CA SER A 104 -11.63 7.90 6.89
C SER A 104 -12.71 7.09 6.19
N ARG A 105 -13.02 5.87 6.66
CA ARG A 105 -14.12 5.05 6.13
C ARG A 105 -15.47 5.74 6.29
N VAL A 106 -15.74 6.30 7.47
CA VAL A 106 -16.99 7.03 7.74
C VAL A 106 -17.11 8.27 6.84
N LEU A 107 -16.03 9.05 6.70
CA LEU A 107 -16.02 10.23 5.82
C LEU A 107 -16.22 9.86 4.35
N LEU A 108 -15.60 8.77 3.89
CA LEU A 108 -15.79 8.25 2.54
C LEU A 108 -17.24 7.79 2.30
N GLN A 109 -17.85 7.13 3.29
CA GLN A 109 -19.26 6.75 3.22
C GLN A 109 -20.16 7.97 3.15
N GLN A 110 -19.95 8.98 4.02
CA GLN A 110 -20.71 10.23 4.01
C GLN A 110 -20.56 10.99 2.69
N ARG A 111 -19.34 11.06 2.14
CA ARG A 111 -19.06 11.64 0.82
C ARG A 111 -19.87 10.92 -0.27
N ASN A 112 -19.84 9.59 -0.30
CA ASN A 112 -20.53 8.80 -1.31
C ASN A 112 -22.06 8.93 -1.19
N GLU A 113 -22.59 8.91 0.03
CA GLU A 113 -24.01 9.12 0.31
C GLU A 113 -24.46 10.52 -0.13
N ALA A 114 -23.70 11.57 0.21
CA ALA A 114 -23.98 12.95 -0.21
C ALA A 114 -23.91 13.12 -1.74
N ALA A 115 -22.92 12.50 -2.40
CA ALA A 115 -22.82 12.51 -3.85
C ALA A 115 -24.03 11.81 -4.50
N TYR A 116 -24.44 10.67 -3.95
CA TYR A 116 -25.59 9.91 -4.44
C TYR A 116 -26.90 10.66 -4.26
N THR A 117 -27.14 11.27 -3.09
CA THR A 117 -28.36 12.04 -2.82
C THR A 117 -28.48 13.26 -3.73
N LEU A 118 -27.38 13.98 -3.96
CA LEU A 118 -27.34 15.09 -4.93
C LEU A 118 -27.62 14.61 -6.35
N HIS A 119 -27.01 13.48 -6.77
CA HIS A 119 -27.27 12.90 -8.08
C HIS A 119 -28.73 12.51 -8.27
N LYS A 120 -29.32 11.85 -7.28
CA LYS A 120 -30.74 11.46 -7.30
C LYS A 120 -31.66 12.69 -7.38
N ALA A 121 -31.42 13.72 -6.56
CA ALA A 121 -32.20 14.95 -6.59
C ALA A 121 -32.16 15.64 -7.97
N ARG A 122 -30.99 15.66 -8.64
CA ARG A 122 -30.86 16.18 -10.01
C ARG A 122 -31.64 15.35 -11.04
N GLN A 123 -31.64 14.02 -10.90
CA GLN A 123 -32.43 13.14 -11.75
C GLN A 123 -33.94 13.36 -11.55
N ASP A 124 -34.39 13.47 -10.29
CA ASP A 124 -35.79 13.75 -9.95
C ASP A 124 -36.26 15.10 -10.53
N LEU A 125 -35.41 16.14 -10.47
CA LEU A 125 -35.69 17.42 -11.12
C LEU A 125 -35.81 17.28 -12.65
N THR A 126 -34.94 16.48 -13.27
CA THR A 126 -35.00 16.25 -14.72
C THR A 126 -36.28 15.50 -15.11
N LEU A 127 -36.70 14.53 -14.31
CA LEU A 127 -37.95 13.78 -14.50
C LEU A 127 -39.18 14.67 -14.34
N THR A 128 -39.24 15.52 -13.31
CA THR A 128 -40.37 16.44 -13.10
C THR A 128 -40.46 17.47 -14.23
N GLN A 129 -39.33 17.99 -14.73
CA GLN A 129 -39.31 18.86 -15.92
C GLN A 129 -39.86 18.16 -17.17
N ALA A 130 -39.55 16.87 -17.36
CA ALA A 130 -40.13 16.10 -18.45
C ALA A 130 -41.65 15.92 -18.30
N HIS A 131 -42.16 15.76 -17.08
CA HIS A 131 -43.60 15.71 -16.81
C HIS A 131 -44.28 17.05 -17.12
N VAL A 132 -43.68 18.19 -16.79
CA VAL A 132 -44.20 19.51 -17.20
C VAL A 132 -44.32 19.60 -18.72
N ARG A 133 -43.31 19.15 -19.47
CA ARG A 133 -43.35 19.10 -20.94
C ARG A 133 -44.47 18.20 -21.46
N LEU A 134 -44.67 17.03 -20.85
CA LEU A 134 -45.76 16.12 -21.19
C LEU A 134 -47.13 16.77 -20.95
N GLN A 135 -47.31 17.48 -19.83
CA GLN A 135 -48.58 18.14 -19.52
C GLN A 135 -48.87 19.32 -20.46
N ASN A 136 -47.84 20.03 -20.93
CA ASN A 136 -48.01 21.02 -22.00
C ASN A 136 -48.55 20.38 -23.29
N LEU A 137 -48.05 19.21 -23.68
CA LEU A 137 -48.55 18.49 -24.85
C LEU A 137 -50.00 18.00 -24.65
N ARG A 138 -50.33 17.50 -23.45
CA ARG A 138 -51.71 17.11 -23.10
C ARG A 138 -52.67 18.31 -23.14
N LEU A 139 -52.22 19.49 -22.72
CA LEU A 139 -53.02 20.71 -22.80
C LEU A 139 -53.31 21.08 -24.25
N THR A 140 -52.30 21.01 -25.13
CA THR A 140 -52.50 21.21 -26.58
C THR A 140 -53.48 20.18 -27.16
N GLN A 141 -53.36 18.91 -26.77
CA GLN A 141 -54.28 17.85 -27.19
C GLN A 141 -55.72 18.13 -26.71
N ALA A 142 -55.90 18.56 -25.46
CA ALA A 142 -57.20 18.89 -24.89
C ALA A 142 -57.84 20.07 -25.64
N ASN A 143 -57.08 21.12 -25.94
CA ASN A 143 -57.55 22.25 -26.76
C ASN A 143 -57.97 21.80 -28.18
N ASN A 144 -57.21 20.91 -28.81
CA ASN A 144 -57.60 20.33 -30.10
C ASN A 144 -58.89 19.51 -30.01
N SER A 145 -59.14 18.85 -28.88
CA SER A 145 -60.39 18.11 -28.64
C SER A 145 -61.61 19.03 -28.50
N VAL A 146 -61.45 20.22 -27.88
CA VAL A 146 -62.49 21.27 -27.88
C VAL A 146 -62.79 21.70 -29.31
N LYS A 147 -61.74 21.96 -30.11
CA LYS A 147 -61.94 22.38 -31.49
C LYS A 147 -62.65 21.32 -32.33
N LEU A 148 -62.33 20.04 -32.11
CA LEU A 148 -63.01 18.93 -32.75
C LEU A 148 -64.50 18.88 -32.37
N ALA A 149 -64.83 19.05 -31.09
CA ALA A 149 -66.22 19.08 -30.62
C ALA A 149 -67.00 20.28 -31.20
N GLU A 150 -66.39 21.46 -31.29
CA GLU A 150 -66.99 22.63 -31.94
C GLU A 150 -67.32 22.35 -33.42
N LEU A 151 -66.39 21.74 -34.17
CA LEU A 151 -66.61 21.42 -35.57
C LEU A 151 -67.73 20.38 -35.74
N GLN A 152 -67.88 19.44 -34.81
CA GLN A 152 -68.99 18.47 -34.81
C GLN A 152 -70.34 19.15 -34.53
N GLU A 153 -70.40 20.07 -33.57
CA GLU A 153 -71.59 20.87 -33.28
C GLU A 153 -71.99 21.75 -34.47
N GLN A 154 -71.02 22.44 -35.08
CA GLN A 154 -71.24 23.25 -36.28
C GLN A 154 -71.75 22.43 -37.45
N ARG A 155 -71.24 21.21 -37.65
CA ARG A 155 -71.73 20.30 -38.69
C ARG A 155 -73.21 19.97 -38.48
N ALA A 156 -73.61 19.62 -37.26
CA ALA A 156 -74.99 19.31 -36.93
C ALA A 156 -75.90 20.55 -37.10
N ASP A 157 -75.43 21.74 -36.72
CA ASP A 157 -76.20 22.97 -36.90
C ASP A 157 -76.36 23.37 -38.38
N ILE A 158 -75.32 23.19 -39.20
CA ILE A 158 -75.41 23.37 -40.66
C ILE A 158 -76.48 22.44 -41.22
N GLN A 159 -76.45 21.15 -40.89
CA GLN A 159 -77.45 20.18 -41.38
C GLN A 159 -78.87 20.57 -40.95
N ARG A 160 -79.05 20.92 -39.67
CA ARG A 160 -80.33 21.37 -39.13
C ARG A 160 -80.88 22.58 -39.88
N ARG A 161 -80.04 23.61 -40.10
CA ARG A 161 -80.43 24.83 -40.83
C ARG A 161 -80.77 24.53 -42.29
N THR A 162 -79.99 23.69 -42.96
CA THR A 162 -80.24 23.29 -44.35
C THR A 162 -81.58 22.57 -44.49
N TYR A 163 -81.90 21.62 -43.60
CA TYR A 163 -83.21 20.94 -43.65
C TYR A 163 -84.37 21.88 -43.32
N GLN A 164 -84.22 22.79 -42.35
CA GLN A 164 -85.25 23.80 -42.05
C GLN A 164 -85.49 24.74 -43.23
N GLU A 165 -84.42 25.13 -43.92
CA GLU A 165 -84.50 25.93 -45.13
C GLU A 165 -85.21 25.19 -46.27
N TRP A 166 -84.93 23.89 -46.49
CA TRP A 166 -85.65 23.10 -47.49
C TRP A 166 -87.14 22.94 -47.17
N ILE A 167 -87.50 22.71 -45.90
CA ILE A 167 -88.89 22.61 -45.45
C ILE A 167 -89.64 23.94 -45.67
N SER A 168 -89.02 25.06 -45.27
CA SER A 168 -89.63 26.41 -45.37
C SER A 168 -89.76 26.93 -46.80
N ARG A 169 -88.84 26.58 -47.70
CA ARG A 169 -88.92 26.95 -49.13
C ARG A 169 -90.09 26.27 -49.85
N GLY A 170 -90.54 25.11 -49.37
CA GLY A 170 -91.60 24.32 -50.00
C GLY A 170 -91.21 23.83 -51.41
N LEU A 171 -92.19 23.62 -52.28
CA LEU A 171 -91.98 23.17 -53.67
C LEU A 171 -91.01 24.10 -54.41
N ASN A 172 -89.99 23.51 -55.04
CA ASN A 172 -89.02 24.25 -55.83
C ASN A 172 -89.63 24.75 -57.17
N GLU A 173 -88.93 25.64 -57.88
CA GLU A 173 -89.42 26.24 -59.13
C GLU A 173 -89.75 25.19 -60.20
N TYR A 174 -88.90 24.17 -60.34
CA TYR A 174 -89.08 23.09 -61.31
C TYR A 174 -90.26 22.17 -60.96
N GLU A 175 -90.50 21.91 -59.68
CA GLU A 175 -91.62 21.11 -59.18
C GLU A 175 -92.95 21.85 -59.40
N ARG A 176 -92.99 23.17 -59.12
CA ARG A 176 -94.17 24.01 -59.44
C ARG A 176 -94.44 24.04 -60.94
N LEU A 177 -93.40 24.22 -61.75
CA LEU A 177 -93.50 24.21 -63.21
C LEU A 177 -93.91 22.84 -63.74
N MET A 178 -93.48 21.74 -63.10
CA MET A 178 -93.91 20.40 -63.45
C MET A 178 -95.40 20.20 -63.19
N ILE A 179 -95.91 20.63 -62.03
CA ILE A 179 -97.35 20.62 -61.71
C ILE A 179 -98.13 21.47 -62.73
N ASP A 180 -97.64 22.67 -63.06
CA ASP A 180 -98.24 23.53 -64.08
C ASP A 180 -98.26 22.88 -65.48
N LYS A 181 -97.18 22.20 -65.87
CA LYS A 181 -97.12 21.43 -67.12
C LYS A 181 -98.06 20.25 -67.14
N TYR A 182 -98.24 19.53 -66.03
CA TYR A 182 -99.27 18.48 -65.94
C TYR A 182 -100.68 19.07 -66.10
N ASN A 183 -100.95 20.21 -65.46
CA ASN A 183 -102.22 20.93 -65.58
C ASN A 183 -102.52 21.40 -67.01
N THR A 184 -101.52 21.97 -67.70
CA THR A 184 -101.66 22.40 -69.10
C THR A 184 -101.79 21.23 -70.07
N ALA A 185 -101.04 20.14 -69.85
CA ALA A 185 -101.16 18.90 -70.65
C ALA A 185 -102.56 18.27 -70.55
N ALA A 186 -103.17 18.25 -69.36
CA ALA A 186 -104.54 17.77 -69.20
C ALA A 186 -105.59 18.70 -69.81
N LYS A 187 -105.41 20.03 -69.76
CA LYS A 187 -106.26 20.97 -70.51
C LYS A 187 -106.20 20.70 -72.02
N ALA A 188 -105.00 20.46 -72.55
CA ALA A 188 -104.83 20.09 -73.96
C ALA A 188 -105.50 18.75 -74.30
N LYS A 189 -105.31 17.71 -73.48
CA LYS A 189 -106.01 16.41 -73.64
C LYS A 189 -107.55 16.56 -73.61
N ARG A 190 -108.09 17.41 -72.74
CA ARG A 190 -109.54 17.72 -72.68
C ARG A 190 -110.05 18.35 -73.98
N HIS A 191 -109.36 19.35 -74.51
CA HIS A 191 -109.73 19.99 -75.77
C HIS A 191 -109.68 19.01 -76.95
N ILE A 192 -108.69 18.13 -77.00
CA ILE A 192 -108.59 17.08 -78.02
C ILE A 192 -109.76 16.08 -77.91
N ALA A 193 -110.12 15.64 -76.71
CA ALA A 193 -111.24 14.72 -76.50
C ALA A 193 -112.59 15.33 -76.93
N GLN A 194 -112.84 16.61 -76.64
CA GLN A 194 -114.04 17.33 -77.07
C GLN A 194 -114.08 17.59 -78.58
N ALA A 195 -112.93 17.95 -79.17
CA ALA A 195 -112.82 18.16 -80.62
C ALA A 195 -113.03 16.85 -81.41
N ASN A 196 -112.47 15.73 -80.94
CA ASN A 196 -112.69 14.41 -81.54
C ASN A 196 -114.17 13.99 -81.46
N ALA A 197 -114.87 14.32 -80.36
CA ALA A 197 -116.31 14.10 -80.24
C ALA A 197 -117.07 14.85 -81.34
N ALA A 198 -116.85 16.17 -81.46
CA ALA A 198 -117.52 17.02 -82.44
C ALA A 198 -117.22 16.60 -83.89
N ALA A 199 -115.98 16.21 -84.18
CA ALA A 199 -115.57 15.73 -85.49
C ALA A 199 -116.26 14.40 -85.89
N GLN A 200 -116.39 13.46 -84.96
CA GLN A 200 -117.10 12.19 -85.21
C GLN A 200 -118.61 12.41 -85.37
N THR A 201 -119.22 13.33 -84.61
CA THR A 201 -120.64 13.70 -84.80
C THR A 201 -120.88 14.35 -86.17
N ALA A 202 -119.97 15.23 -86.61
CA ALA A 202 -120.08 15.89 -87.91
C ALA A 202 -119.95 14.90 -89.09
N GLN A 203 -119.06 13.90 -88.98
CA GLN A 203 -118.94 12.82 -89.98
C GLN A 203 -120.17 11.92 -90.04
N ALA A 204 -120.81 11.64 -88.90
CA ALA A 204 -122.03 10.82 -88.85
C ALA A 204 -123.25 11.53 -89.46
N VAL A 205 -123.36 12.87 -89.31
CA VAL A 205 -124.44 13.66 -89.91
C VAL A 205 -124.30 13.78 -91.44
N THR A 206 -123.07 13.88 -91.96
CA THR A 206 -122.84 13.98 -93.41
C THR A 206 -123.13 12.68 -94.15
N THR A 207 -122.86 11.52 -93.54
CA THR A 207 -123.18 10.21 -94.14
C THR A 207 -124.68 9.92 -94.21
N ALA A 208 -125.49 10.54 -93.35
CA ALA A 208 -126.95 10.39 -93.39
C ALA A 208 -127.62 11.22 -94.51
N ALA A 209 -127.01 12.31 -94.95
CA ALA A 209 -127.62 13.25 -95.89
C ALA A 209 -127.51 12.84 -97.38
N THR A 210 -126.70 11.83 -97.72
CA THR A 210 -126.34 11.51 -99.12
C THR A 210 -126.98 10.24 -99.71
N ALA A 211 -127.92 9.57 -99.02
CA ALA A 211 -128.52 8.30 -99.49
C ALA A 211 -130.04 8.39 -99.78
N SER A 212 -130.44 8.02 -101.00
CA SER A 212 -131.81 8.03 -101.54
C SER A 212 -132.57 6.70 -101.32
N VAL A 213 -133.91 6.79 -101.19
CA VAL A 213 -134.93 5.71 -101.23
C VAL A 213 -134.74 4.50 -100.28
N ASN A 214 -134.68 4.73 -98.95
CA ASN A 214 -135.21 3.86 -97.88
C ASN A 214 -134.99 4.52 -96.50
N ALA A 215 -135.94 5.36 -96.08
CA ALA A 215 -135.75 6.37 -95.03
C ALA A 215 -135.87 5.87 -93.56
N GLY A 216 -136.12 4.58 -93.31
CA GLY A 216 -136.34 4.06 -91.95
C GLY A 216 -135.09 3.55 -91.22
N ALA A 217 -134.09 3.02 -91.93
CA ALA A 217 -132.96 2.31 -91.31
C ALA A 217 -131.70 3.17 -91.10
N ALA A 218 -131.50 4.22 -91.90
CA ALA A 218 -130.27 5.04 -91.86
C ALA A 218 -130.25 6.06 -90.70
N ALA A 219 -131.42 6.55 -90.24
CA ALA A 219 -131.50 7.52 -89.15
C ALA A 219 -131.12 6.93 -87.79
N LEU A 220 -131.44 5.65 -87.54
CA LEU A 220 -131.14 4.95 -86.27
C LEU A 220 -129.64 4.66 -86.10
N GLY A 221 -128.90 4.41 -87.19
CA GLY A 221 -127.45 4.19 -87.16
C GLY A 221 -126.66 5.45 -86.83
N ALA A 222 -127.06 6.59 -87.39
CA ALA A 222 -126.39 7.88 -87.17
C ALA A 222 -126.57 8.40 -85.73
N THR A 223 -127.75 8.22 -85.12
CA THR A 223 -127.99 8.61 -83.72
C THR A 223 -127.20 7.75 -82.72
N ALA A 224 -127.00 6.46 -83.02
CA ALA A 224 -126.23 5.56 -82.16
C ALA A 224 -124.73 5.87 -82.20
N VAL A 225 -124.18 6.18 -83.38
CA VAL A 225 -122.76 6.57 -83.54
C VAL A 225 -122.47 7.92 -82.88
N ALA A 226 -123.37 8.90 -83.01
CA ALA A 226 -123.24 10.20 -82.35
C ALA A 226 -123.26 10.09 -80.81
N ALA A 227 -124.16 9.28 -80.25
CA ALA A 227 -124.25 9.04 -78.81
C ALA A 227 -123.01 8.27 -78.28
N ALA A 228 -122.53 7.26 -79.01
CA ALA A 228 -121.34 6.50 -78.64
C ALA A 228 -120.05 7.34 -78.70
N ALA A 229 -119.91 8.21 -79.71
CA ALA A 229 -118.79 9.15 -79.80
C ALA A 229 -118.80 10.18 -78.65
N PHE A 230 -119.98 10.69 -78.28
CA PHE A 230 -120.14 11.61 -77.15
C PHE A 230 -119.86 10.92 -75.80
N ALA A 231 -120.32 9.68 -75.63
CA ALA A 231 -120.04 8.87 -74.44
C ALA A 231 -118.55 8.51 -74.33
N GLY A 232 -117.91 8.12 -75.43
CA GLY A 232 -116.46 7.84 -75.47
C GLY A 232 -115.59 9.08 -75.24
N ALA A 233 -116.03 10.25 -75.68
CA ALA A 233 -115.34 11.53 -75.42
C ALA A 233 -115.50 12.01 -73.98
N LEU A 234 -116.70 11.86 -73.38
CA LEU A 234 -116.91 12.10 -71.95
C LEU A 234 -116.07 11.13 -71.11
N HIS A 235 -116.00 9.86 -71.50
CA HIS A 235 -115.18 8.84 -70.83
C HIS A 235 -113.66 9.16 -70.92
N ASN A 236 -113.17 9.56 -72.09
CA ASN A 236 -111.77 9.97 -72.28
C ASN A 236 -111.42 11.28 -71.55
N ALA A 237 -112.36 12.22 -71.43
CA ALA A 237 -112.17 13.44 -70.64
C ALA A 237 -112.15 13.16 -69.13
N THR A 238 -112.97 12.23 -68.64
CA THR A 238 -112.94 11.78 -67.24
C THR A 238 -111.66 10.99 -66.90
N LEU A 239 -111.17 10.16 -67.84
CA LEU A 239 -109.89 9.45 -67.70
C LEU A 239 -108.71 10.43 -67.68
N ALA A 240 -108.70 11.48 -68.50
CA ALA A 240 -107.65 12.50 -68.49
C ALA A 240 -107.60 13.30 -67.17
N ASN A 241 -108.74 13.54 -66.52
CA ASN A 241 -108.78 14.17 -65.19
C ASN A 241 -108.30 13.20 -64.11
N ALA A 242 -108.72 11.93 -64.16
CA ALA A 242 -108.24 10.91 -63.23
C ALA A 242 -106.73 10.65 -63.35
N GLU A 243 -106.18 10.62 -64.57
CA GLU A 243 -104.72 10.52 -64.83
C GLU A 243 -103.97 11.73 -64.28
N LEU A 244 -104.49 12.96 -64.44
CA LEU A 244 -103.91 14.16 -63.85
C LEU A 244 -103.92 14.07 -62.33
N ASP A 245 -105.06 13.77 -61.72
CA ASP A 245 -105.21 13.71 -60.27
C ASP A 245 -104.28 12.66 -59.68
N ILE A 246 -104.14 11.49 -60.32
CA ILE A 246 -103.17 10.46 -59.92
C ILE A 246 -101.73 10.97 -60.04
N SER A 247 -101.38 11.64 -61.15
CA SER A 247 -100.01 12.14 -61.37
C SER A 247 -99.62 13.26 -60.42
N VAL A 248 -100.54 14.19 -60.13
CA VAL A 248 -100.36 15.29 -59.18
C VAL A 248 -100.38 14.75 -57.74
N ALA A 249 -101.34 13.88 -57.39
CA ALA A 249 -101.39 13.27 -56.06
C ALA A 249 -100.16 12.38 -55.78
N SER A 250 -99.60 11.71 -56.79
CA SER A 250 -98.35 10.96 -56.64
C SER A 250 -97.15 11.89 -56.39
N LEU A 251 -97.09 13.06 -57.04
CA LEU A 251 -96.06 14.08 -56.78
C LEU A 251 -96.23 14.71 -55.40
N ASP A 252 -97.46 15.01 -55.00
CA ASP A 252 -97.77 15.55 -53.67
C ASP A 252 -97.47 14.52 -52.57
N ALA A 253 -97.79 13.23 -52.79
CA ALA A 253 -97.48 12.16 -51.85
C ALA A 253 -95.96 11.96 -51.70
N THR A 254 -95.20 11.96 -52.80
CA THR A 254 -93.73 11.86 -52.72
C THR A 254 -93.08 13.11 -52.12
N HIS A 255 -93.64 14.30 -52.37
CA HIS A 255 -93.21 15.52 -51.69
C HIS A 255 -93.52 15.46 -50.19
N ALA A 256 -94.74 15.08 -49.80
CA ALA A 256 -95.12 14.92 -48.39
C ALA A 256 -94.19 13.96 -47.65
N ARG A 257 -93.86 12.79 -48.25
CA ARG A 257 -92.88 11.86 -47.69
C ARG A 257 -91.47 12.45 -47.57
N ARG A 258 -91.04 13.27 -48.53
CA ARG A 258 -89.76 13.99 -48.44
C ARG A 258 -89.76 15.02 -47.32
N VAL A 259 -90.88 15.73 -47.11
CA VAL A 259 -91.02 16.65 -45.98
C VAL A 259 -90.98 15.90 -44.65
N ASP A 260 -91.70 14.78 -44.52
CA ASP A 260 -91.63 13.92 -43.33
C ASP A 260 -90.17 13.51 -43.03
N GLU A 261 -89.44 13.04 -44.04
CA GLU A 261 -88.02 12.67 -43.89
C GLU A 261 -87.16 13.88 -43.49
N TRP A 262 -87.32 15.04 -44.15
CA TRP A 262 -86.58 16.24 -43.78
C TRP A 262 -86.90 16.73 -42.37
N THR A 263 -88.14 16.60 -41.91
CA THR A 263 -88.52 16.95 -40.54
C THR A 263 -87.86 16.03 -39.52
N LEU A 264 -87.81 14.72 -39.80
CA LEU A 264 -87.09 13.75 -38.99
C LEU A 264 -85.59 14.05 -38.97
N GLN A 265 -84.96 14.26 -40.13
CA GLN A 265 -83.54 14.58 -40.23
C GLN A 265 -83.19 15.92 -39.56
N SER A 266 -84.09 16.92 -39.63
CA SER A 266 -83.93 18.19 -38.93
C SER A 266 -83.99 18.00 -37.41
N ALA A 267 -84.90 17.16 -36.90
CA ALA A 267 -85.03 16.86 -35.49
C ALA A 267 -83.81 16.08 -34.95
N ILE A 268 -83.33 15.08 -35.70
CA ILE A 268 -82.10 14.35 -35.36
C ILE A 268 -80.89 15.30 -35.35
N ALA A 269 -80.74 16.13 -36.37
CA ALA A 269 -79.67 17.13 -36.42
C ALA A 269 -79.75 18.16 -35.28
N ALA A 270 -80.95 18.51 -34.81
CA ALA A 270 -81.14 19.36 -33.64
C ALA A 270 -80.70 18.67 -32.34
N GLN A 271 -81.01 17.38 -32.19
CA GLN A 271 -80.53 16.57 -31.07
C GLN A 271 -79.00 16.42 -31.11
N ASP A 272 -78.43 16.16 -32.28
CA ASP A 272 -76.98 16.06 -32.49
C ASP A 272 -76.27 17.38 -32.18
N ALA A 273 -76.88 18.53 -32.48
CA ALA A 273 -76.34 19.83 -32.08
C ALA A 273 -76.33 20.00 -30.55
N GLN A 274 -77.36 19.53 -29.83
CA GLN A 274 -77.35 19.54 -28.36
C GLN A 274 -76.29 18.60 -27.78
N ILE A 275 -76.14 17.40 -28.36
CA ILE A 275 -75.06 16.46 -27.99
C ILE A 275 -73.69 17.11 -28.22
N GLY A 276 -73.49 17.76 -29.37
CA GLY A 276 -72.28 18.50 -29.69
C GLY A 276 -71.96 19.59 -28.67
N ARG A 277 -72.96 20.37 -28.24
CA ARG A 277 -72.77 21.39 -27.16
C ARG A 277 -72.33 20.76 -25.85
N GLN A 278 -72.92 19.62 -25.47
CA GLN A 278 -72.49 18.91 -24.27
C GLN A 278 -71.07 18.38 -24.41
N GLN A 279 -70.68 17.89 -25.58
CA GLN A 279 -69.31 17.46 -25.87
C GLN A 279 -68.31 18.62 -25.78
N VAL A 280 -68.68 19.83 -26.24
CA VAL A 280 -67.85 21.03 -26.08
C VAL A 280 -67.64 21.36 -24.60
N LEU A 281 -68.70 21.31 -23.77
CA LEU A 281 -68.57 21.53 -22.33
C LEU A 281 -67.66 20.50 -21.67
N LEU A 282 -67.83 19.21 -21.97
CA LEU A 282 -66.96 18.15 -21.45
C LEU A 282 -65.50 18.31 -21.89
N ALA A 283 -65.26 18.73 -23.13
CA ALA A 283 -63.91 19.01 -23.62
C ALA A 283 -63.29 20.23 -22.93
N GLN A 284 -64.08 21.26 -22.65
CA GLN A 284 -63.64 22.44 -21.88
C GLN A 284 -63.32 22.06 -20.41
N ASP A 285 -64.11 21.18 -19.80
CA ASP A 285 -63.81 20.63 -18.47
C ASP A 285 -62.49 19.87 -18.48
N GLN A 286 -62.25 19.05 -19.52
CA GLN A 286 -61.00 18.35 -19.68
C GLN A 286 -59.80 19.30 -19.80
N VAL A 287 -59.95 20.43 -20.52
CA VAL A 287 -58.91 21.48 -20.56
C VAL A 287 -58.61 21.99 -19.15
N ARG A 288 -59.64 22.35 -18.38
CA ARG A 288 -59.48 22.84 -16.99
C ARG A 288 -58.79 21.81 -16.08
N ILE A 289 -59.14 20.53 -16.21
CA ILE A 289 -58.50 19.44 -15.47
C ILE A 289 -57.01 19.36 -15.82
N VAL A 290 -56.68 19.35 -17.11
CA VAL A 290 -55.29 19.26 -17.58
C VAL A 290 -54.48 20.50 -17.20
N GLU A 291 -55.08 21.70 -17.20
CA GLU A 291 -54.45 22.91 -16.67
C GLU A 291 -54.12 22.78 -15.19
N GLN A 292 -55.05 22.28 -14.37
CA GLN A 292 -54.81 22.04 -12.96
C GLN A 292 -53.73 20.97 -12.72
N GLU A 293 -53.75 19.87 -13.48
CA GLU A 293 -52.70 18.85 -13.46
C GLU A 293 -51.33 19.45 -13.80
N LYS A 294 -51.27 20.32 -14.81
CA LYS A 294 -50.04 21.05 -15.17
C LYS A 294 -49.53 21.90 -14.01
N THR A 295 -50.39 22.71 -13.38
CA THR A 295 -50.00 23.54 -12.22
C THR A 295 -49.47 22.70 -11.06
N ILE A 296 -50.08 21.54 -10.77
CA ILE A 296 -49.59 20.61 -9.75
C ILE A 296 -48.16 20.15 -10.08
N VAL A 297 -47.91 19.74 -11.33
CA VAL A 297 -46.58 19.28 -11.75
C VAL A 297 -45.56 20.43 -11.78
N GLU A 298 -45.96 21.66 -12.11
CA GLU A 298 -45.10 22.84 -12.01
C GLU A 298 -44.68 23.14 -10.56
N ILE A 299 -45.61 23.03 -9.61
CA ILE A 299 -45.30 23.14 -8.17
C ILE A 299 -44.33 22.03 -7.75
N GLN A 300 -44.56 20.78 -8.19
CA GLN A 300 -43.64 19.67 -7.92
C GLN A 300 -42.25 19.93 -8.51
N ALA A 301 -42.16 20.52 -9.71
CA ALA A 301 -40.89 20.88 -10.33
C ALA A 301 -40.17 22.01 -9.57
N ALA A 302 -40.90 22.99 -9.04
CA ALA A 302 -40.33 24.02 -8.17
C ALA A 302 -39.79 23.42 -6.87
N GLN A 303 -40.56 22.55 -6.20
CA GLN A 303 -40.11 21.83 -5.00
C GLN A 303 -38.89 20.93 -5.26
N ALA A 304 -38.85 20.26 -6.42
CA ALA A 304 -37.68 19.48 -6.85
C ALA A 304 -36.45 20.36 -7.10
N ARG A 305 -36.65 21.62 -7.51
CA ARG A 305 -35.55 22.59 -7.67
C ARG A 305 -35.03 23.06 -6.31
N ASP A 306 -35.94 23.42 -5.41
CA ASP A 306 -35.60 23.90 -4.06
C ASP A 306 -34.86 22.81 -3.25
N THR A 307 -35.24 21.54 -3.43
CA THR A 307 -34.54 20.41 -2.80
C THR A 307 -33.11 20.24 -3.33
N VAL A 308 -32.89 20.38 -4.64
CA VAL A 308 -31.53 20.37 -5.22
C VAL A 308 -30.70 21.55 -4.68
N GLU A 309 -31.27 22.74 -4.62
CA GLU A 309 -30.60 23.93 -4.11
C GLU A 309 -30.27 23.81 -2.61
N PHE A 310 -31.19 23.27 -1.81
CA PHE A 310 -30.96 22.98 -0.39
C PHE A 310 -29.78 22.00 -0.19
N ILE A 311 -29.77 20.88 -0.91
CA ILE A 311 -28.70 19.87 -0.81
C ILE A 311 -27.36 20.46 -1.25
N ALA A 312 -27.35 21.25 -2.33
CA ALA A 312 -26.14 21.91 -2.81
C ALA A 312 -25.60 22.95 -1.81
N ASN A 313 -26.48 23.75 -1.21
CA ASN A 313 -26.09 24.78 -0.24
C ASN A 313 -25.65 24.19 1.11
N GLN A 314 -26.11 22.99 1.47
CA GLN A 314 -25.71 22.33 2.71
C GLN A 314 -24.20 21.98 2.73
N GLY A 315 -23.57 21.83 1.56
CA GLY A 315 -22.12 21.65 1.44
C GLY A 315 -21.56 20.36 2.04
N VAL A 316 -22.40 19.35 2.32
CA VAL A 316 -22.00 18.11 3.02
C VAL A 316 -20.99 17.31 2.19
N PHE A 317 -21.17 17.31 0.87
CA PHE A 317 -20.24 16.65 -0.04
C PHE A 317 -18.85 17.30 0.04
N GLU A 318 -18.76 18.62 -0.16
CA GLU A 318 -17.49 19.36 -0.14
C GLU A 318 -16.81 19.27 1.23
N LEU A 319 -17.58 19.34 2.32
CA LEU A 319 -17.06 19.19 3.67
C LEU A 319 -16.47 17.79 3.89
N SER A 320 -17.22 16.73 3.55
CA SER A 320 -16.80 15.34 3.76
C SER A 320 -15.59 15.00 2.89
N ASP A 321 -15.57 15.49 1.65
CA ASP A 321 -14.46 15.31 0.71
C ASP A 321 -13.17 15.97 1.22
N ARG A 322 -13.26 17.24 1.64
CA ARG A 322 -12.12 17.96 2.21
C ARG A 322 -11.62 17.34 3.51
N MET A 323 -12.54 16.91 4.39
CA MET A 323 -12.16 16.21 5.63
C MET A 323 -11.46 14.89 5.33
N PHE A 324 -11.93 14.14 4.33
CA PHE A 324 -11.31 12.89 3.89
C PHE A 324 -9.89 13.13 3.36
N GLU A 325 -9.71 14.12 2.46
CA GLU A 325 -8.39 14.48 1.93
C GLU A 325 -7.40 14.88 3.03
N ILE A 326 -7.83 15.70 3.98
CA ILE A 326 -6.99 16.12 5.12
C ILE A 326 -6.57 14.92 5.99
N MET A 327 -7.42 13.89 6.11
CA MET A 327 -7.14 12.69 6.90
C MET A 327 -6.18 11.70 6.22
N LEU A 328 -5.95 11.82 4.91
CA LEU A 328 -5.04 10.91 4.19
C LEU A 328 -3.58 11.05 4.65
N GLU A 329 -3.12 12.29 4.86
CA GLU A 329 -1.72 12.58 5.23
C GLU A 329 -1.34 12.06 6.63
N PRO A 330 -2.07 12.36 7.73
CA PRO A 330 -1.78 11.79 9.04
C PRO A 330 -1.76 10.26 9.03
N ARG A 331 -2.74 9.62 8.38
CA ARG A 331 -2.78 8.16 8.28
C ARG A 331 -1.55 7.61 7.58
N ARG A 332 -1.17 8.21 6.44
CA ARG A 332 0.02 7.80 5.69
C ARG A 332 1.28 7.92 6.54
N THR A 333 1.51 9.06 7.18
CA THR A 333 2.70 9.29 8.00
C THR A 333 2.81 8.31 9.17
N ILE A 334 1.70 7.98 9.82
CA ILE A 334 1.68 7.02 10.93
C ILE A 334 1.94 5.60 10.43
N LEU A 335 1.38 5.21 9.28
CA LEU A 335 1.70 3.92 8.66
C LEU A 335 3.18 3.87 8.26
N GLU A 336 3.71 4.89 7.60
CA GLU A 336 5.15 4.96 7.26
C GLU A 336 6.03 4.80 8.52
N GLN A 337 5.71 5.48 9.62
CA GLN A 337 6.42 5.31 10.88
C GLN A 337 6.28 3.89 11.45
N ALA A 338 5.07 3.32 11.44
CA ALA A 338 4.82 1.96 11.92
C ALA A 338 5.62 0.94 11.11
N THR A 339 5.71 1.10 9.80
CA THR A 339 6.50 0.22 8.91
C THR A 339 7.99 0.31 9.18
N ALA A 340 8.52 1.51 9.37
CA ALA A 340 9.93 1.70 9.72
C ALA A 340 10.26 1.00 11.05
N VAL A 341 9.40 1.15 12.08
CA VAL A 341 9.59 0.46 13.37
C VAL A 341 9.42 -1.06 13.23
N LEU A 342 8.51 -1.54 12.39
CA LEU A 342 8.34 -2.97 12.10
C LEU A 342 9.59 -3.57 11.43
N HIS A 343 10.23 -2.84 10.53
CA HIS A 343 11.52 -3.27 9.97
C HIS A 343 12.64 -3.30 11.02
N LEU A 344 12.67 -2.34 11.95
CA LEU A 344 13.60 -2.39 13.08
C LEU A 344 13.33 -3.62 13.97
N TYR A 345 12.05 -3.90 14.27
CA TYR A 345 11.66 -5.08 15.04
C TYR A 345 12.08 -6.38 14.34
N PHE A 346 11.86 -6.48 13.03
CA PHE A 346 12.29 -7.61 12.21
C PHE A 346 13.80 -7.82 12.27
N ASN A 347 14.59 -6.76 12.05
CA ASN A 347 16.04 -6.85 12.08
C ASN A 347 16.55 -7.22 13.47
N GLN A 348 15.94 -6.68 14.52
CA GLN A 348 16.27 -6.99 15.90
C GLN A 348 15.94 -8.44 16.26
N LEU A 349 14.77 -8.94 15.87
CA LEU A 349 14.38 -10.33 16.08
C LEU A 349 15.31 -11.28 15.30
N ALA A 350 15.58 -10.96 14.04
CA ALA A 350 16.50 -11.72 13.21
C ALA A 350 17.90 -11.79 13.84
N PHE A 351 18.36 -10.69 14.43
CA PHE A 351 19.62 -10.63 15.15
C PHE A 351 19.61 -11.46 16.45
N GLU A 352 18.55 -11.38 17.26
CA GLU A 352 18.44 -12.15 18.52
C GLU A 352 18.41 -13.67 18.27
N ARG A 353 17.88 -14.08 17.12
CA ARG A 353 17.84 -15.47 16.64
C ARG A 353 19.07 -15.86 15.81
N GLN A 354 19.80 -14.88 15.25
CA GLN A 354 20.83 -15.07 14.22
C GLN A 354 20.32 -15.84 12.99
N GLU A 355 19.03 -15.74 12.73
CA GLU A 355 18.30 -16.38 11.64
C GLU A 355 17.32 -15.36 11.06
N THR A 356 17.19 -15.32 9.74
CA THR A 356 16.20 -14.45 9.10
C THR A 356 14.81 -15.07 9.26
N PRO A 357 13.84 -14.41 9.90
CA PRO A 357 12.47 -14.91 9.97
C PRO A 357 11.92 -15.15 8.55
N PRO A 358 11.20 -16.25 8.31
CA PRO A 358 10.63 -16.57 6.99
C PRO A 358 9.43 -15.67 6.63
N VAL A 359 9.00 -14.80 7.54
CA VAL A 359 7.89 -13.85 7.35
C VAL A 359 8.34 -12.72 6.43
N THR A 360 7.55 -12.42 5.41
CA THR A 360 7.79 -11.30 4.49
C THR A 360 6.98 -10.09 4.95
N ILE A 361 7.67 -8.99 5.23
CA ILE A 361 7.07 -7.71 5.61
C ILE A 361 6.96 -6.83 4.37
N GLN A 362 5.79 -6.23 4.13
CA GLN A 362 5.61 -5.27 3.05
C GLN A 362 6.33 -3.95 3.37
N ASN A 363 6.81 -3.24 2.35
CA ASN A 363 7.41 -1.92 2.58
C ASN A 363 6.34 -0.82 2.62
N ASP A 364 5.23 -1.00 1.88
CA ASP A 364 4.27 0.07 1.60
C ASP A 364 2.86 -0.32 2.06
N TYR A 365 2.57 -0.24 3.35
CA TYR A 365 1.23 -0.57 3.86
C TYR A 365 0.20 0.55 3.63
N TRP A 366 0.66 1.74 3.25
CA TRP A 366 -0.20 2.87 2.89
C TRP A 366 -0.68 2.83 1.43
N SER A 367 -0.23 1.88 0.62
CA SER A 367 -0.70 1.64 -0.75
C SER A 367 -1.57 0.38 -0.83
N SER A 368 -2.48 0.32 -1.82
CA SER A 368 -3.31 -0.87 -2.07
C SER A 368 -2.42 -2.05 -2.55
N PRO A 369 -2.63 -3.29 -2.08
CA PRO A 369 -1.83 -4.46 -2.49
C PRO A 369 -1.77 -4.70 -4.01
N ARG A 370 -2.72 -4.13 -4.75
CA ARG A 370 -2.87 -4.26 -6.21
C ARG A 370 -2.22 -3.14 -7.01
N SER A 371 -1.65 -2.12 -6.37
CA SER A 371 -0.85 -1.13 -7.10
C SER A 371 0.43 -1.82 -7.57
N ASN A 372 0.37 -2.48 -8.73
CA ASN A 372 1.53 -3.10 -9.36
C ASN A 372 2.57 -2.00 -9.61
N PRO A 373 3.73 -2.00 -8.94
CA PRO A 373 4.75 -0.97 -9.13
C PRO A 373 5.38 -0.99 -10.54
N LEU A 374 5.12 -2.04 -11.34
CA LEU A 374 5.49 -2.14 -12.75
C LEU A 374 4.34 -1.80 -13.74
N ALA A 375 3.14 -1.46 -13.26
CA ALA A 375 2.06 -1.05 -14.16
C ALA A 375 2.36 0.35 -14.71
N THR A 376 2.56 0.43 -16.03
CA THR A 376 2.80 1.68 -16.77
C THR A 376 1.56 2.57 -16.91
N SER A 377 0.41 2.11 -16.40
CA SER A 377 -0.77 2.94 -16.15
C SER A 377 -1.17 2.79 -14.69
N PRO A 378 -1.35 3.89 -13.94
CA PRO A 378 -2.01 3.80 -12.64
C PRO A 378 -3.44 3.33 -12.92
N ASP A 379 -3.70 2.05 -12.65
CA ASP A 379 -5.06 1.52 -12.67
C ASP A 379 -5.76 2.10 -11.44
N THR A 380 -6.24 3.35 -11.59
CA THR A 380 -6.88 4.17 -10.54
C THR A 380 -8.23 3.60 -10.09
N SER A 381 -8.65 2.47 -10.65
CA SER A 381 -9.95 1.85 -10.43
C SER A 381 -10.05 1.06 -9.11
N ASP A 382 -8.91 0.67 -8.51
CA ASP A 382 -8.86 -0.18 -7.30
C ASP A 382 -7.87 0.36 -6.23
N ASP A 383 -7.58 1.67 -6.28
CA ASP A 383 -6.83 2.32 -5.22
C ASP A 383 -7.79 2.58 -4.05
N LEU A 384 -7.86 1.60 -3.14
CA LEU A 384 -8.46 1.74 -1.82
C LEU A 384 -7.81 2.87 -0.99
N MET A 385 -6.91 3.67 -1.57
CA MET A 385 -6.14 4.76 -0.96
C MET A 385 -5.40 4.28 0.28
N GLY A 386 -5.05 2.99 0.32
CA GLY A 386 -4.45 2.33 1.48
C GLY A 386 -5.39 2.17 2.69
N LEU A 387 -6.71 2.26 2.56
CA LEU A 387 -7.64 1.74 3.57
C LEU A 387 -7.32 0.24 3.76
N THR A 388 -7.28 -0.23 5.02
CA THR A 388 -6.79 -1.56 5.46
C THR A 388 -5.27 -1.70 5.59
N GLY A 389 -4.50 -0.61 5.50
CA GLY A 389 -3.06 -0.61 5.76
C GLY A 389 -2.74 -1.09 7.19
N SER A 390 -3.47 -0.58 8.18
CA SER A 390 -3.31 -0.94 9.60
C SER A 390 -3.54 -2.43 9.85
N ALA A 391 -4.61 -3.01 9.29
CA ALA A 391 -4.96 -4.41 9.46
C ALA A 391 -3.93 -5.35 8.82
N ARG A 392 -3.40 -5.01 7.64
CA ARG A 392 -2.32 -5.76 6.99
C ARG A 392 -1.04 -5.71 7.81
N LEU A 393 -0.68 -4.53 8.30
CA LEU A 393 0.51 -4.34 9.15
C LEU A 393 0.41 -5.14 10.45
N LEU A 394 -0.76 -5.13 11.11
CA LEU A 394 -1.00 -5.95 12.29
C LEU A 394 -0.94 -7.45 12.00
N ALA A 395 -1.46 -7.90 10.87
CA ALA A 395 -1.38 -9.30 10.47
C ALA A 395 0.09 -9.77 10.33
N ASP A 396 0.91 -8.99 9.63
CA ASP A 396 2.33 -9.31 9.43
C ASP A 396 3.12 -9.22 10.76
N LEU A 397 2.78 -8.26 11.63
CA LEU A 397 3.32 -8.18 12.99
C LEU A 397 2.98 -9.43 13.82
N TYR A 398 1.72 -9.86 13.83
CA TYR A 398 1.30 -11.04 14.60
C TYR A 398 1.93 -12.33 14.07
N GLN A 399 2.12 -12.46 12.76
CA GLN A 399 2.89 -13.57 12.20
C GLN A 399 4.33 -13.57 12.72
N LEU A 400 4.96 -12.39 12.80
CA LEU A 400 6.31 -12.26 13.33
C LEU A 400 6.37 -12.59 14.83
N GLU A 401 5.41 -12.11 15.63
CA GLU A 401 5.33 -12.40 17.06
C GLU A 401 5.10 -13.89 17.32
N GLN A 402 4.23 -14.53 16.52
CA GLN A 402 4.00 -15.97 16.60
C GLN A 402 5.28 -16.74 16.28
N TYR A 403 6.01 -16.34 15.23
CA TYR A 403 7.33 -16.91 14.93
C TYR A 403 8.31 -16.70 16.10
N ALA A 404 8.37 -15.50 16.66
CA ALA A 404 9.25 -15.16 17.78
C ALA A 404 8.95 -16.01 19.03
N PHE A 405 7.67 -16.30 19.28
CA PHE A 405 7.20 -17.14 20.38
C PHE A 405 7.54 -18.62 20.15
N LEU A 406 7.23 -19.17 18.98
CA LEU A 406 7.44 -20.59 18.67
C LEU A 406 8.93 -20.97 18.57
N THR A 407 9.78 -20.07 18.09
CA THR A 407 11.23 -20.31 17.94
C THR A 407 12.02 -19.96 19.19
N ASN A 408 11.37 -19.50 20.26
CA ASN A 408 12.08 -19.07 21.45
C ASN A 408 12.72 -20.25 22.19
N LYS A 409 14.05 -20.29 22.22
CA LYS A 409 14.83 -21.27 22.98
C LYS A 409 15.38 -20.63 24.25
N ARG A 410 15.36 -21.37 25.36
CA ARG A 410 15.99 -20.96 26.61
C ARG A 410 17.50 -20.97 26.44
N LYS A 411 18.13 -19.80 26.53
CA LYS A 411 19.59 -19.64 26.53
C LYS A 411 20.13 -19.81 27.95
N LEU A 412 21.35 -20.33 28.08
CA LEU A 412 22.06 -20.49 29.34
C LEU A 412 22.77 -19.17 29.70
N PRO A 413 22.45 -18.55 30.84
CA PRO A 413 23.20 -17.40 31.34
C PRO A 413 24.50 -17.85 31.99
N ILE A 414 25.62 -17.27 31.59
CA ILE A 414 26.95 -17.59 32.09
C ILE A 414 27.68 -16.30 32.41
N THR A 415 28.42 -16.33 33.52
CA THR A 415 29.27 -15.22 33.96
C THR A 415 30.72 -15.68 33.94
N LYS A 416 31.59 -14.94 33.23
CA LYS A 416 33.04 -15.18 33.22
C LYS A 416 33.77 -13.91 33.62
N THR A 417 34.58 -13.98 34.67
CA THR A 417 35.47 -12.89 35.08
C THR A 417 36.86 -13.10 34.50
N VAL A 418 37.40 -12.05 33.89
CA VAL A 418 38.73 -12.03 33.28
C VAL A 418 39.57 -10.98 33.99
N SER A 419 40.70 -11.41 34.54
CA SER A 419 41.73 -10.53 35.09
C SER A 419 42.59 -9.98 33.96
N LEU A 420 42.68 -8.67 33.82
CA LEU A 420 43.54 -8.06 32.80
C LEU A 420 45.02 -8.16 33.19
N ALA A 421 45.34 -8.14 34.49
CA ALA A 421 46.71 -8.33 34.97
C ALA A 421 47.22 -9.76 34.68
N GLN A 422 46.35 -10.78 34.73
CA GLN A 422 46.72 -12.15 34.38
C GLN A 422 46.69 -12.42 32.88
N LEU A 423 45.69 -11.88 32.16
CA LEU A 423 45.54 -12.14 30.72
C LEU A 423 46.65 -11.47 29.90
N MET A 424 47.01 -10.23 30.26
CA MET A 424 47.93 -9.38 29.51
C MET A 424 48.83 -8.59 30.47
N PRO A 425 49.73 -9.27 31.21
CA PRO A 425 50.53 -8.65 32.27
C PRO A 425 51.42 -7.50 31.80
N ALA A 426 51.96 -7.60 30.58
CA ALA A 426 52.84 -6.57 30.05
C ALA A 426 52.09 -5.31 29.61
N GLU A 427 50.94 -5.48 28.94
CA GLU A 427 50.07 -4.37 28.57
C GLU A 427 49.41 -3.74 29.80
N PHE A 428 49.18 -4.53 30.86
CA PHE A 428 48.75 -4.01 32.15
C PHE A 428 49.82 -3.11 32.80
N GLN A 429 51.10 -3.44 32.66
CA GLN A 429 52.17 -2.57 33.11
C GLN A 429 52.19 -1.24 32.33
N GLN A 430 52.03 -1.30 31.00
CA GLN A 430 51.87 -0.09 30.18
C GLN A 430 50.63 0.73 30.58
N PHE A 431 49.57 0.08 31.05
CA PHE A 431 48.39 0.76 31.58
C PHE A 431 48.67 1.48 32.90
N ARG A 432 49.49 0.93 33.78
CA ARG A 432 49.94 1.65 34.99
C ARG A 432 50.74 2.90 34.63
N GLU A 433 51.46 2.91 33.51
CA GLU A 433 52.18 4.09 33.01
C GLU A 433 51.28 5.11 32.28
N THR A 434 50.39 4.66 31.41
CA THR A 434 49.65 5.51 30.46
C THR A 434 48.18 5.76 30.85
N GLY A 435 47.58 4.86 31.62
CA GLY A 435 46.16 4.83 31.93
C GLY A 435 45.28 4.24 30.83
N VAL A 436 45.84 3.60 29.79
CA VAL A 436 45.07 3.00 28.69
C VAL A 436 45.52 1.55 28.48
N ILE A 437 44.56 0.62 28.41
CA ILE A 437 44.77 -0.77 28.02
C ILE A 437 43.83 -1.14 26.89
N ARG A 438 44.38 -1.79 25.87
CA ARG A 438 43.61 -2.42 24.79
C ARG A 438 43.75 -3.91 24.91
N PHE A 439 42.64 -4.61 24.93
CA PHE A 439 42.63 -6.06 25.08
C PHE A 439 41.60 -6.69 24.15
N ASN A 440 41.90 -7.91 23.75
CA ASN A 440 40.97 -8.75 23.01
C ASN A 440 40.58 -9.94 23.87
N THR A 441 39.38 -10.46 23.63
CA THR A 441 38.90 -11.65 24.33
C THR A 441 38.63 -12.73 23.31
N PRO A 442 39.64 -13.54 22.92
CA PRO A 442 39.46 -14.51 21.86
C PRO A 442 38.43 -15.58 22.23
N LEU A 443 37.77 -16.16 21.23
CA LEU A 443 36.75 -17.21 21.44
C LEU A 443 37.29 -18.40 22.26
N GLU A 444 38.57 -18.73 22.05
CA GLU A 444 39.28 -19.81 22.76
C GLU A 444 39.22 -19.66 24.28
N LEU A 445 39.23 -18.42 24.80
CA LEU A 445 39.14 -18.13 26.22
C LEU A 445 37.82 -18.66 26.81
N PHE A 446 36.72 -18.59 26.06
CA PHE A 446 35.39 -19.05 26.49
C PHE A 446 35.13 -20.51 26.12
N ASP A 447 35.74 -20.99 25.02
CA ASP A 447 35.67 -22.39 24.59
C ASP A 447 36.33 -23.35 25.58
N ARG A 448 37.38 -22.91 26.29
CA ARG A 448 38.04 -23.71 27.34
C ARG A 448 37.17 -23.93 28.57
N ASP A 449 36.31 -22.97 28.93
CA ASP A 449 35.41 -23.14 30.08
C ASP A 449 34.26 -24.11 29.76
N PHE A 450 33.64 -23.90 28.61
CA PHE A 450 32.48 -24.66 28.17
C PHE A 450 32.60 -25.05 26.69
N PRO A 451 33.26 -26.18 26.39
CA PRO A 451 33.32 -26.71 25.04
C PRO A 451 31.90 -27.09 24.60
N GLY A 452 31.44 -26.57 23.46
CA GLY A 452 30.11 -26.86 22.91
C GLY A 452 29.07 -25.76 23.10
N HIS A 453 29.40 -24.67 23.79
CA HIS A 453 28.53 -23.50 23.80
C HIS A 453 28.75 -22.65 22.55
N TYR A 454 27.67 -22.47 21.78
CA TYR A 454 27.63 -21.58 20.62
C TYR A 454 26.64 -20.43 20.89
N LEU A 455 26.53 -19.49 19.94
CA LEU A 455 25.70 -18.30 20.05
C LEU A 455 25.99 -17.49 21.34
N ARG A 456 27.27 -17.35 21.69
CA ARG A 456 27.71 -16.59 22.86
C ARG A 456 27.56 -15.08 22.60
N LEU A 457 26.45 -14.51 23.07
CA LEU A 457 26.14 -13.10 22.96
C LEU A 457 26.20 -12.44 24.34
N ILE A 458 26.97 -11.36 24.45
CA ILE A 458 27.11 -10.56 25.66
C ILE A 458 25.73 -9.97 26.00
N GLN A 459 25.36 -10.06 27.27
CA GLN A 459 24.21 -9.36 27.85
C GLN A 459 24.67 -8.10 28.60
N GLY A 460 25.84 -8.14 29.22
CA GLY A 460 26.43 -6.99 29.88
C GLY A 460 27.89 -7.24 30.26
N ILE A 461 28.61 -6.15 30.52
CA ILE A 461 29.99 -6.19 31.01
C ILE A 461 30.05 -5.39 32.31
N ARG A 462 30.55 -6.00 33.39
CA ARG A 462 30.87 -5.32 34.64
C ARG A 462 32.37 -5.16 34.76
N THR A 463 32.82 -3.98 35.16
CA THR A 463 34.24 -3.71 35.39
C THR A 463 34.46 -3.39 36.86
N SER A 464 35.46 -4.03 37.46
CA SER A 464 35.91 -3.76 38.82
C SER A 464 37.41 -3.47 38.81
N VAL A 465 37.81 -2.32 39.31
CA VAL A 465 39.20 -1.92 39.49
C VAL A 465 39.61 -2.20 40.93
N ILE A 466 40.58 -3.10 41.11
CA ILE A 466 41.18 -3.43 42.41
C ILE A 466 42.36 -2.49 42.62
N ALA A 467 42.12 -1.36 43.27
CA ALA A 467 43.13 -0.37 43.61
C ALA A 467 42.81 0.32 44.95
N LEU A 468 43.77 1.07 45.50
CA LEU A 468 43.50 1.95 46.64
C LEU A 468 42.80 3.22 46.14
N VAL A 469 41.48 3.12 45.97
CA VAL A 469 40.65 4.22 45.45
C VAL A 469 40.11 5.04 46.62
N PRO A 470 40.24 6.39 46.59
CA PRO A 470 39.60 7.25 47.58
C PRO A 470 38.07 7.05 47.59
N PRO A 471 37.42 6.84 48.75
CA PRO A 471 35.99 6.51 48.81
C PRO A 471 35.04 7.56 48.20
N ILE A 472 35.47 8.83 48.12
CA ILE A 472 34.65 9.95 47.65
C ILE A 472 34.80 10.19 46.15
N ASP A 473 36.01 10.02 45.61
CA ASP A 473 36.32 10.37 44.22
C ASP A 473 35.99 9.24 43.23
N GLY A 474 35.93 7.99 43.70
CA GLY A 474 35.70 6.83 42.84
C GLY A 474 36.75 6.69 41.75
N ILE A 475 36.36 6.12 40.61
CA ILE A 475 37.21 6.05 39.41
C ILE A 475 36.58 6.87 38.28
N HIS A 476 37.41 7.41 37.39
CA HIS A 476 36.98 8.08 36.16
C HIS A 476 37.55 7.29 35.00
N ALA A 477 36.83 6.28 34.55
CA ALA A 477 37.25 5.41 33.46
C ALA A 477 36.20 5.32 32.36
N THR A 478 36.63 4.92 31.17
CA THR A 478 35.77 4.60 30.03
C THR A 478 36.12 3.23 29.49
N LEU A 479 35.10 2.41 29.22
CA LEU A 479 35.23 1.17 28.48
C LEU A 479 34.62 1.38 27.08
N ALA A 480 35.39 1.12 26.04
CA ALA A 480 34.97 1.31 24.66
C ALA A 480 35.10 0.00 23.86
N SER A 481 34.15 -0.25 22.97
CA SER A 481 34.21 -1.33 21.99
C SER A 481 34.58 -0.77 20.62
N THR A 482 35.43 -1.51 19.90
CA THR A 482 35.84 -1.19 18.52
C THR A 482 34.72 -1.38 17.48
N GLY A 483 33.58 -1.98 17.87
CA GLY A 483 32.42 -2.20 17.00
C GLY A 483 32.47 -3.50 16.18
N ILE A 484 33.56 -4.25 16.24
CA ILE A 484 33.69 -5.55 15.58
C ILE A 484 33.71 -6.65 16.65
N SER A 485 32.79 -7.60 16.53
CA SER A 485 32.78 -8.82 17.35
C SER A 485 32.48 -10.05 16.50
N ARG A 486 32.75 -11.24 17.03
CA ARG A 486 32.45 -12.50 16.37
C ARG A 486 31.65 -13.43 17.26
N VAL A 487 30.72 -14.15 16.64
CA VAL A 487 29.88 -15.16 17.29
C VAL A 487 29.87 -16.43 16.44
N VAL A 488 29.76 -17.59 17.06
CA VAL A 488 29.53 -18.85 16.34
C VAL A 488 28.03 -19.10 16.25
N ILE A 489 27.49 -19.19 15.04
CA ILE A 489 26.09 -19.54 14.78
C ILE A 489 25.98 -21.05 14.48
N GLY A 490 24.81 -21.65 14.75
CA GLY A 490 24.50 -23.08 14.60
C GLY A 490 23.01 -23.33 14.90
N PRO A 491 22.50 -24.58 14.96
CA PRO A 491 23.22 -25.85 14.99
C PRO A 491 23.44 -26.52 13.63
N ASP A 492 22.75 -26.09 12.56
CA ASP A 492 22.85 -26.75 11.24
C ASP A 492 24.27 -26.73 10.68
N VAL A 493 24.92 -25.56 10.74
CA VAL A 493 26.32 -25.36 10.34
C VAL A 493 26.99 -24.42 11.33
N PHE A 494 27.94 -24.96 12.10
CA PHE A 494 28.77 -24.17 13.01
C PHE A 494 29.76 -23.31 12.23
N GLN A 495 29.59 -21.99 12.32
CA GLN A 495 30.47 -21.05 11.64
C GLN A 495 30.60 -19.76 12.42
N THR A 496 31.80 -19.18 12.38
CA THR A 496 32.07 -17.87 12.99
C THR A 496 31.57 -16.77 12.06
N VAL A 497 30.65 -15.95 12.55
CA VAL A 497 30.10 -14.77 11.88
C VAL A 497 30.56 -13.52 12.58
N THR A 498 30.99 -12.54 11.79
CA THR A 498 31.37 -11.22 12.29
C THR A 498 30.14 -10.34 12.43
N ILE A 499 29.86 -9.90 13.66
CA ILE A 499 28.87 -8.87 13.98
C ILE A 499 29.58 -7.52 13.90
N ARG A 500 28.96 -6.57 13.19
CA ARG A 500 29.44 -5.18 13.09
C ARG A 500 28.40 -4.25 13.69
N ARG A 501 28.85 -3.39 14.59
CA ARG A 501 28.06 -2.33 15.22
C ARG A 501 28.88 -1.05 15.26
N ASP A 502 28.19 0.04 15.52
CA ASP A 502 28.85 1.29 15.82
C ASP A 502 29.64 1.15 17.13
N PRO A 503 30.83 1.78 17.24
CA PRO A 503 31.60 1.78 18.48
C PRO A 503 30.78 2.29 19.66
N GLU A 504 30.69 1.49 20.72
CA GLU A 504 29.97 1.84 21.95
C GLU A 504 30.97 2.21 23.03
N ILE A 505 30.64 3.23 23.83
CA ILE A 505 31.49 3.71 24.93
C ILE A 505 30.63 3.88 26.17
N VAL A 506 31.17 3.44 27.29
CA VAL A 506 30.53 3.48 28.61
C VAL A 506 31.45 4.18 29.60
N ALA A 507 30.89 5.07 30.42
CA ALA A 507 31.60 5.72 31.52
C ALA A 507 31.46 4.90 32.80
N LEU A 508 32.56 4.74 33.53
CA LEU A 508 32.65 3.96 34.77
C LEU A 508 33.07 4.91 35.89
N SER A 509 32.18 5.07 36.87
CA SER A 509 32.39 5.93 38.05
C SER A 509 32.67 5.15 39.34
N ALA A 510 32.05 3.96 39.48
CA ALA A 510 32.24 3.11 40.64
C ALA A 510 33.46 2.18 40.46
N PRO A 511 34.28 1.97 41.51
CA PRO A 511 35.44 1.10 41.43
C PRO A 511 35.08 -0.37 41.35
N ILE A 512 33.91 -0.79 41.83
CA ILE A 512 33.50 -2.20 41.91
C ILE A 512 32.18 -2.38 41.15
N GLY A 513 32.12 -3.40 40.28
CA GLY A 513 30.88 -3.88 39.67
C GLY A 513 30.21 -2.91 38.69
N SER A 514 30.95 -1.91 38.18
CA SER A 514 30.40 -0.84 37.36
C SER A 514 30.04 -1.33 35.95
N THR A 515 28.78 -1.11 35.55
CA THR A 515 28.25 -1.38 34.20
C THR A 515 28.14 -0.11 33.35
N GLY A 516 28.36 1.05 33.98
CA GLY A 516 28.13 2.39 33.44
C GLY A 516 26.69 2.72 33.03
N ALA A 517 25.73 1.93 33.51
CA ALA A 517 24.36 2.34 33.68
C ALA A 517 24.07 2.51 35.19
N PHE A 518 23.13 3.38 35.55
CA PHE A 518 22.69 3.49 36.93
C PHE A 518 21.84 2.26 37.31
N GLU A 519 22.11 1.63 38.47
CA GLU A 519 21.53 0.35 38.88
C GLU A 519 19.99 0.30 38.90
N LEU A 520 19.34 1.45 39.14
CA LEU A 520 17.88 1.59 39.20
C LEU A 520 17.27 2.26 37.95
N SER A 521 18.07 2.50 36.91
CA SER A 521 17.55 2.99 35.63
C SER A 521 17.19 1.80 34.73
N ASP A 522 15.92 1.37 34.75
CA ASP A 522 15.38 0.65 33.59
C ASP A 522 15.31 1.68 32.47
N GLN A 523 16.38 1.79 31.67
CA GLN A 523 16.50 2.75 30.59
C GLN A 523 15.49 2.42 29.48
N SER A 524 14.22 2.78 29.69
CA SER A 524 13.12 2.84 28.70
C SER A 524 13.07 1.71 27.66
N GLY A 525 13.47 0.48 28.04
CA GLY A 525 13.49 -0.65 27.11
C GLY A 525 14.64 -0.68 26.09
N MET A 526 15.68 0.13 26.28
CA MET A 526 16.94 0.02 25.55
C MET A 526 17.71 -1.24 25.96
N SER A 527 18.51 -1.75 25.03
CA SER A 527 19.46 -2.82 25.28
C SER A 527 20.61 -2.28 26.14
N PRO A 528 21.07 -3.04 27.15
CA PRO A 528 22.23 -2.63 27.93
C PRO A 528 23.46 -2.42 27.04
N PRO A 529 24.45 -1.62 27.47
CA PRO A 529 25.67 -1.42 26.70
C PRO A 529 26.37 -2.75 26.37
N PHE A 530 26.91 -2.86 25.16
CA PHE A 530 27.55 -4.06 24.61
C PHE A 530 26.64 -5.27 24.42
N ALA A 531 25.35 -5.18 24.79
CA ALA A 531 24.43 -6.31 24.70
C ALA A 531 24.17 -6.70 23.25
N GLY A 532 24.35 -7.97 22.91
CA GLY A 532 24.31 -8.48 21.55
C GLY A 532 25.67 -8.59 20.87
N ASN A 533 26.75 -8.05 21.43
CA ASN A 533 28.08 -8.29 20.89
C ASN A 533 28.48 -9.76 21.09
N GLY A 534 29.25 -10.30 20.14
CA GLY A 534 29.91 -11.58 20.34
C GLY A 534 30.97 -11.48 21.44
N VAL A 535 31.21 -12.58 22.15
CA VAL A 535 32.26 -12.64 23.18
C VAL A 535 33.67 -12.46 22.61
N ASP A 536 33.90 -12.80 21.34
CA ASP A 536 35.12 -12.44 20.61
C ASP A 536 35.05 -10.97 20.19
N CYS A 537 35.52 -10.07 21.05
CA CYS A 537 35.55 -8.64 20.78
C CYS A 537 36.84 -7.97 21.26
N ALA A 538 37.13 -6.81 20.67
CA ALA A 538 38.25 -5.95 21.06
C ALA A 538 37.72 -4.71 21.80
N LEU A 539 38.23 -4.53 23.01
CA LEU A 539 37.84 -3.49 23.95
C LEU A 539 39.03 -2.61 24.33
N GLU A 540 38.75 -1.35 24.65
CA GLU A 540 39.70 -0.39 25.19
C GLU A 540 39.19 0.09 26.55
N PHE A 541 39.95 -0.15 27.61
CA PHE A 541 39.71 0.41 28.93
C PHE A 541 40.67 1.58 29.15
N ARG A 542 40.12 2.75 29.47
CA ARG A 542 40.86 3.99 29.63
C ARG A 542 40.51 4.63 30.95
N MET A 543 41.50 4.74 31.83
CA MET A 543 41.47 5.46 33.11
C MET A 543 42.63 6.45 33.10
N LEU A 544 42.39 7.66 32.62
CA LEU A 544 43.47 8.64 32.43
C LEU A 544 44.05 9.11 33.77
N LYS A 545 45.37 9.16 33.87
CA LYS A 545 46.09 9.64 35.08
C LYS A 545 45.68 11.04 35.49
N ALA A 546 45.56 11.96 34.53
CA ALA A 546 45.18 13.35 34.80
C ALA A 546 43.76 13.50 35.39
N SER A 547 42.89 12.53 35.16
CA SER A 547 41.49 12.56 35.61
C SER A 547 41.25 11.78 36.91
N ASN A 548 42.23 10.99 37.37
CA ASN A 548 42.10 10.11 38.52
C ASN A 548 43.12 10.50 39.59
N ARG A 549 42.64 10.88 40.77
CA ARG A 549 43.46 11.22 41.94
C ARG A 549 43.82 9.97 42.75
N LEU A 550 44.27 8.93 42.06
CA LEU A 550 44.71 7.67 42.67
C LEU A 550 46.11 7.34 42.19
N ASP A 551 46.88 6.68 43.05
CA ASP A 551 48.18 6.17 42.64
C ASP A 551 47.98 4.88 41.84
N PHE A 552 48.36 4.92 40.56
CA PHE A 552 48.23 3.78 39.64
C PHE A 552 49.13 2.62 40.04
N LEU A 553 50.16 2.86 40.88
CA LEU A 553 50.97 1.78 41.43
C LEU A 553 50.17 0.89 42.39
N THR A 554 49.14 1.44 43.05
CA THR A 554 48.25 0.68 43.93
C THR A 554 47.21 -0.15 43.17
N CYS A 555 47.09 0.04 41.85
CA CYS A 555 46.20 -0.75 41.00
C CYS A 555 46.79 -2.14 40.80
N MET A 556 46.20 -3.12 41.49
CA MET A 556 46.63 -4.52 41.45
C MET A 556 46.04 -5.24 40.24
N ASP A 557 44.76 -4.97 39.92
CA ASP A 557 44.09 -5.62 38.80
C ASP A 557 42.87 -4.84 38.33
N VAL A 558 42.45 -5.11 37.09
CA VAL A 558 41.16 -4.71 36.52
C VAL A 558 40.43 -5.97 36.10
N LEU A 559 39.35 -6.28 36.81
CA LEU A 559 38.49 -7.42 36.53
C LEU A 559 37.38 -7.01 35.57
N VAL A 560 37.31 -7.69 34.43
CA VAL A 560 36.24 -7.55 33.45
C VAL A 560 35.36 -8.79 33.51
N THR A 561 34.13 -8.62 33.99
CA THR A 561 33.15 -9.69 34.14
C THR A 561 32.15 -9.64 33.00
N TYR A 562 32.17 -10.66 32.15
CA TYR A 562 31.24 -10.85 31.04
C TYR A 562 30.03 -11.64 31.52
N GLU A 563 28.85 -11.04 31.39
CA GLU A 563 27.57 -11.75 31.48
C GLU A 563 27.11 -12.02 30.04
N TYR A 564 26.94 -13.29 29.68
CA TYR A 564 26.57 -13.67 28.32
C TYR A 564 25.57 -14.82 28.31
N LEU A 565 24.84 -14.92 27.19
CA LEU A 565 23.89 -15.99 26.92
C LEU A 565 24.49 -16.94 25.88
N SER A 566 24.25 -18.25 26.04
CA SER A 566 24.72 -19.25 25.09
C SER A 566 23.71 -20.40 24.89
N LEU A 567 23.92 -21.19 23.84
CA LEU A 567 23.21 -22.46 23.60
C LEU A 567 24.21 -23.62 23.63
N PRO A 568 23.90 -24.73 24.31
CA PRO A 568 24.74 -25.92 24.31
C PRO A 568 24.47 -26.82 23.09
N ASP A 569 25.53 -27.41 22.55
CA ASP A 569 25.46 -28.49 21.56
C ASP A 569 26.62 -29.49 21.76
N THR A 570 26.31 -30.78 21.72
CA THR A 570 27.29 -31.85 21.98
C THR A 570 28.22 -32.11 20.81
N ASP A 571 27.73 -31.97 19.58
CA ASP A 571 28.52 -32.21 18.37
C ASP A 571 29.54 -31.08 18.18
N TYR A 572 29.11 -29.85 18.43
CA TYR A 572 30.01 -28.70 18.51
C TYR A 572 31.07 -28.86 19.60
N ALA A 573 30.71 -29.43 20.76
CA ALA A 573 31.67 -29.67 21.84
C ALA A 573 32.85 -30.54 21.36
N GLN A 574 32.57 -31.63 20.65
CA GLN A 574 33.61 -32.52 20.12
C GLN A 574 34.46 -31.87 19.04
N GLN A 575 33.90 -30.96 18.24
CA GLN A 575 34.66 -30.19 17.25
C GLN A 575 35.61 -29.19 17.95
N VAL A 576 35.11 -28.49 18.97
CA VAL A 576 35.89 -27.52 19.75
C VAL A 576 37.01 -28.21 20.52
N ILE A 577 36.75 -29.34 21.18
CA ILE A 577 37.76 -30.11 21.92
C ILE A 577 38.89 -30.56 20.99
N ARG A 578 38.55 -31.07 19.79
CA ARG A 578 39.55 -31.44 18.77
C ARG A 578 40.37 -30.25 18.29
N ARG A 579 39.77 -29.06 18.21
CA ARG A 579 40.43 -27.83 17.76
C ARG A 579 41.32 -27.19 18.81
N LEU A 580 40.87 -27.13 20.07
CA LEU A 580 41.61 -26.51 21.18
C LEU A 580 42.95 -27.22 21.44
N GLY A 581 43.00 -28.53 21.21
CA GLY A 581 44.16 -29.35 21.53
C GLY A 581 44.44 -29.39 23.03
N THR A 582 45.62 -29.90 23.40
CA THR A 582 46.04 -30.01 24.81
C THR A 582 46.99 -28.90 25.24
N THR A 583 47.42 -28.02 24.35
CA THR A 583 48.42 -26.99 24.70
C THR A 583 47.72 -25.68 25.11
N LEU A 584 47.98 -25.21 26.32
CA LEU A 584 47.69 -23.85 26.78
C LEU A 584 48.93 -22.97 26.57
N ARG A 585 48.70 -21.74 26.11
CA ARG A 585 49.70 -20.67 26.14
C ARG A 585 49.16 -19.54 26.99
N ALA A 586 49.95 -19.10 27.95
CA ALA A 586 49.60 -18.02 28.86
C ALA A 586 50.87 -17.25 29.28
N GLU A 587 50.67 -16.08 29.88
CA GLU A 587 51.73 -15.28 30.47
C GLU A 587 51.46 -15.15 31.98
N VAL A 588 52.52 -15.11 32.78
CA VAL A 588 52.44 -14.77 34.20
C VAL A 588 53.39 -13.61 34.48
N GLY A 589 52.89 -12.58 35.18
CA GLY A 589 53.67 -11.40 35.53
C GLY A 589 54.01 -11.38 37.01
N PHE A 590 55.27 -11.12 37.32
CA PHE A 590 55.76 -10.91 38.68
C PHE A 590 56.31 -9.49 38.82
N SER A 591 55.70 -8.70 39.69
CA SER A 591 56.23 -7.40 40.12
C SER A 591 57.22 -7.60 41.27
N LEU A 592 58.46 -7.13 41.14
CA LEU A 592 59.45 -7.19 42.23
C LEU A 592 58.95 -6.44 43.45
N ARG A 593 58.40 -5.23 43.28
CA ARG A 593 57.93 -4.42 44.42
C ARG A 593 56.85 -5.13 45.23
N ASN A 594 55.88 -5.75 44.55
CA ASN A 594 54.69 -6.30 45.21
C ASN A 594 54.86 -7.77 45.61
N HIS A 595 55.50 -8.59 44.77
CA HIS A 595 55.64 -10.04 45.02
C HIS A 595 56.93 -10.41 45.74
N PHE A 596 57.98 -9.59 45.61
CA PHE A 596 59.30 -9.84 46.20
C PHE A 596 59.83 -8.61 46.96
N PRO A 597 59.15 -8.18 48.04
CA PRO A 597 59.49 -6.95 48.75
C PRO A 597 60.91 -6.95 49.34
N ASP A 598 61.42 -8.11 49.77
CA ASP A 598 62.79 -8.26 50.30
C ASP A 598 63.83 -7.98 49.21
N ALA A 599 63.66 -8.61 48.04
CA ALA A 599 64.47 -8.37 46.85
C ALA A 599 64.43 -6.89 46.42
N TRP A 600 63.25 -6.26 46.51
CA TRP A 600 63.09 -4.84 46.22
C TRP A 600 63.83 -3.95 47.23
N TYR A 601 63.80 -4.29 48.52
CA TYR A 601 64.52 -3.61 49.58
C TYR A 601 66.04 -3.70 49.40
N ASP A 602 66.55 -4.88 49.03
CA ASP A 602 67.96 -5.14 48.76
C ASP A 602 68.51 -4.28 47.61
N LEU A 603 67.71 -4.03 46.57
CA LEU A 603 68.07 -3.12 45.47
C LEU A 603 68.21 -1.66 45.94
N HIS A 604 67.34 -1.20 46.83
CA HIS A 604 67.40 0.17 47.38
C HIS A 604 68.54 0.35 48.39
N ASN A 605 68.93 -0.73 49.07
CA ASN A 605 69.93 -0.72 50.13
C ASN A 605 71.18 -1.53 49.76
N ALA A 606 71.55 -1.54 48.48
CA ALA A 606 72.65 -2.35 47.97
C ALA A 606 74.00 -2.09 48.65
N GLU A 607 74.19 -0.95 49.33
CA GLU A 607 75.41 -0.66 50.10
C GLU A 607 75.54 -1.50 51.37
N LEU A 608 74.41 -1.95 51.93
CA LEU A 608 74.36 -2.78 53.13
C LEU A 608 74.77 -4.25 52.85
N LEU A 609 74.78 -4.64 51.57
CA LEU A 609 75.12 -5.97 51.10
C LEU A 609 76.62 -6.10 50.78
N ALA A 610 77.14 -7.32 50.86
CA ALA A 610 78.51 -7.65 50.48
C ALA A 610 78.74 -7.34 48.99
N GLU A 611 79.97 -6.94 48.60
CA GLU A 611 80.31 -6.59 47.21
C GLU A 611 79.80 -7.56 46.11
N PRO A 612 79.83 -8.91 46.29
CA PRO A 612 79.30 -9.82 45.27
C PRO A 612 77.77 -9.76 45.10
N GLU A 613 77.03 -9.40 46.16
CA GLU A 613 75.56 -9.43 46.25
C GLU A 613 74.92 -8.07 45.90
N ARG A 614 75.72 -7.00 45.78
CA ARG A 614 75.20 -5.67 45.43
C ARG A 614 74.54 -5.68 44.06
N MET A 615 73.32 -5.13 43.97
CA MET A 615 72.54 -5.05 42.71
C MET A 615 72.28 -6.43 42.07
N VAL A 616 72.24 -7.49 42.88
CA VAL A 616 71.83 -8.84 42.47
C VAL A 616 70.61 -9.23 43.28
N VAL A 617 69.61 -9.80 42.63
CA VAL A 617 68.34 -10.17 43.26
C VAL A 617 67.92 -11.56 42.86
N GLN A 618 67.43 -12.32 43.83
CA GLN A 618 66.96 -13.69 43.66
C GLN A 618 65.44 -13.74 43.82
N LEU A 619 64.76 -14.29 42.82
CA LEU A 619 63.31 -14.41 42.75
C LEU A 619 62.96 -15.89 42.74
N ARG A 620 62.36 -16.37 43.82
CA ARG A 620 61.95 -17.77 43.93
C ARG A 620 60.57 -17.95 43.28
N ILE A 621 60.52 -18.73 42.20
CA ILE A 621 59.28 -19.03 41.49
C ILE A 621 58.98 -20.53 41.65
N ASP A 622 57.85 -20.84 42.30
CA ASP A 622 57.41 -22.21 42.52
C ASP A 622 56.18 -22.57 41.64
N ARG A 623 55.87 -23.86 41.52
CA ARG A 623 54.70 -24.38 40.77
C ARG A 623 53.35 -23.75 41.15
N ARG A 624 53.21 -23.31 42.40
CA ARG A 624 51.99 -22.67 42.96
C ARG A 624 51.67 -21.31 42.33
N HIS A 625 52.62 -20.67 41.65
CA HIS A 625 52.37 -19.39 40.97
C HIS A 625 51.70 -19.55 39.60
N PHE A 626 51.50 -20.79 39.14
CA PHE A 626 50.86 -21.12 37.87
C PHE A 626 49.54 -21.84 38.13
N ASP A 627 48.63 -21.80 37.15
CA ASP A 627 47.31 -22.43 37.29
C ASP A 627 47.42 -23.93 37.64
N PRO A 628 46.53 -24.43 38.52
CA PRO A 628 46.48 -25.85 38.86
C PRO A 628 46.08 -26.68 37.63
N ASN A 629 46.42 -27.99 37.63
CA ASN A 629 46.09 -28.94 36.56
C ASN A 629 46.76 -28.68 35.19
N LEU A 630 47.88 -27.97 35.20
CA LEU A 630 48.77 -27.84 34.05
C LEU A 630 49.98 -28.77 34.21
N ASP A 631 50.21 -29.61 33.21
CA ASP A 631 51.36 -30.50 33.13
C ASP A 631 52.41 -29.91 32.18
N ARG A 632 53.69 -30.29 32.36
CA ARG A 632 54.80 -29.92 31.45
C ARG A 632 54.85 -28.42 31.09
N ILE A 633 54.82 -27.57 32.12
CA ILE A 633 54.99 -26.13 31.96
C ILE A 633 56.42 -25.86 31.46
N ARG A 634 56.52 -25.17 30.33
CA ARG A 634 57.78 -24.81 29.68
C ARG A 634 57.77 -23.33 29.29
N ILE A 635 58.91 -22.67 29.45
CA ILE A 635 59.09 -21.26 29.07
C ILE A 635 59.06 -21.15 27.54
N GLU A 636 58.18 -20.31 26.99
CA GLU A 636 58.20 -19.91 25.58
C GLU A 636 58.95 -18.59 25.39
N HIS A 637 58.77 -17.63 26.30
CA HIS A 637 59.46 -16.34 26.24
C HIS A 637 59.58 -15.70 27.62
N VAL A 638 60.56 -14.80 27.75
CA VAL A 638 60.79 -14.03 28.98
C VAL A 638 60.87 -12.55 28.62
N ARG A 639 60.16 -11.72 29.38
CA ARG A 639 60.17 -10.28 29.25
C ARG A 639 60.46 -9.64 30.60
N LEU A 640 61.36 -8.66 30.63
CA LEU A 640 61.66 -7.85 31.80
C LEU A 640 61.36 -6.40 31.46
N SER A 641 60.58 -5.71 32.28
CA SER A 641 60.22 -4.30 32.08
C SER A 641 60.57 -3.47 33.30
N PHE A 642 61.14 -2.29 33.07
CA PHE A 642 61.54 -1.33 34.09
C PHE A 642 60.58 -0.14 34.09
N ASP A 643 59.91 0.10 35.20
CA ASP A 643 59.02 1.26 35.34
C ASP A 643 59.77 2.41 36.00
N ILE A 644 59.85 3.55 35.31
CA ILE A 644 60.60 4.72 35.76
C ILE A 644 59.69 5.95 35.76
N ARG A 645 59.59 6.59 36.92
CA ARG A 645 58.81 7.81 37.19
C ARG A 645 59.19 8.93 36.23
N GLY A 646 58.17 9.64 35.71
CA GLY A 646 58.37 10.85 34.90
C GLY A 646 58.63 10.64 33.41
N GLY A 647 58.46 9.42 32.89
CA GLY A 647 58.52 9.17 31.44
C GLY A 647 59.90 9.32 30.79
N ALA A 648 60.96 9.40 31.59
CA ALA A 648 62.34 9.42 31.10
C ALA A 648 62.67 8.09 30.39
N LYS A 649 63.05 8.13 29.11
CA LYS A 649 63.46 6.94 28.33
C LYS A 649 64.87 6.47 28.71
N GLU A 650 65.12 6.30 30.00
CA GLU A 650 66.38 5.77 30.47
C GLU A 650 66.39 4.26 30.27
N GLU A 651 67.44 3.78 29.59
CA GLU A 651 67.62 2.37 29.32
C GLU A 651 68.53 1.74 30.37
N VAL A 652 68.12 0.58 30.87
CA VAL A 652 68.80 -0.19 31.90
C VAL A 652 69.54 -1.35 31.25
N ARG A 653 70.82 -1.50 31.61
CA ARG A 653 71.63 -2.67 31.24
C ARG A 653 71.47 -3.74 32.31
N VAL A 654 71.06 -4.94 31.88
CA VAL A 654 71.07 -6.15 32.70
C VAL A 654 72.38 -6.90 32.43
N ALA A 655 73.09 -7.26 33.48
CA ALA A 655 74.39 -7.94 33.38
C ALA A 655 74.22 -9.43 33.05
N SER A 656 73.29 -10.08 33.74
CA SER A 656 72.86 -11.45 33.47
C SER A 656 71.48 -11.69 34.06
N LEU A 657 70.73 -12.59 33.43
CA LEU A 657 69.51 -13.18 33.99
C LEU A 657 69.73 -14.69 34.02
N LYS A 658 69.72 -15.29 35.20
CA LYS A 658 69.95 -16.73 35.37
C LYS A 658 68.74 -17.41 35.94
N LEU A 659 68.52 -18.65 35.54
CA LEU A 659 67.56 -19.57 36.14
C LEU A 659 68.34 -20.74 36.74
N ILE A 660 68.19 -20.96 38.04
CA ILE A 660 68.71 -22.11 38.78
C ILE A 660 67.50 -23.00 39.06
N ASP A 661 67.40 -24.14 38.37
CA ASP A 661 66.29 -25.09 38.53
C ASP A 661 66.40 -25.84 39.89
N GLU A 662 65.36 -26.60 40.28
CA GLU A 662 65.32 -27.38 41.53
C GLU A 662 66.42 -28.46 41.63
N GLU A 663 67.02 -28.85 40.49
CA GLU A 663 68.16 -29.77 40.41
C GLU A 663 69.53 -29.05 40.41
N ASP A 664 69.57 -27.76 40.79
CA ASP A 664 70.77 -26.89 40.76
C ASP A 664 71.42 -26.72 39.36
N ASN A 665 70.65 -26.98 38.30
CA ASN A 665 71.09 -26.74 36.93
C ASN A 665 70.96 -25.25 36.59
N GLU A 666 72.07 -24.61 36.21
CA GLU A 666 72.11 -23.19 35.87
C GLU A 666 71.92 -22.95 34.36
N THR A 667 70.90 -22.18 34.00
CA THR A 667 70.73 -21.62 32.65
C THR A 667 70.98 -20.12 32.70
N VAL A 668 71.98 -19.64 31.94
CA VAL A 668 72.44 -18.25 32.00
C VAL A 668 72.08 -17.49 30.72
N GLY A 669 71.28 -16.44 30.86
CA GLY A 669 71.14 -15.36 29.90
C GLY A 669 72.25 -14.31 30.08
N LEU A 670 72.94 -13.97 29.00
CA LEU A 670 74.03 -12.99 29.00
C LEU A 670 73.49 -11.54 29.08
N SER A 671 74.40 -10.56 29.06
CA SER A 671 74.01 -9.15 29.19
C SER A 671 73.09 -8.69 28.07
N ALA A 672 72.05 -7.94 28.45
CA ALA A 672 71.04 -7.38 27.56
C ALA A 672 70.75 -5.93 27.94
N MET A 673 70.35 -5.13 26.95
CA MET A 673 70.03 -3.71 27.14
C MET A 673 68.55 -3.50 26.85
N SER A 674 67.85 -2.79 27.74
CA SER A 674 66.45 -2.45 27.48
C SER A 674 66.33 -1.52 26.27
N ILE A 675 65.22 -1.64 25.56
CA ILE A 675 64.77 -0.71 24.53
C ILE A 675 63.33 -0.35 24.86
N ASP A 676 63.06 0.95 24.98
CA ASP A 676 61.83 1.48 25.57
C ASP A 676 61.54 0.79 26.92
N ARG A 677 62.58 0.66 27.77
CA ARG A 677 62.52 0.08 29.12
C ARG A 677 62.11 -1.40 29.20
N THR A 678 62.09 -2.10 28.07
CA THR A 678 61.74 -3.53 28.03
C THR A 678 62.86 -4.36 27.40
N ILE A 679 63.11 -5.55 27.94
CA ILE A 679 63.92 -6.60 27.32
C ILE A 679 62.99 -7.79 27.10
N ASP A 680 62.93 -8.30 25.87
CA ASP A 680 62.03 -9.40 25.51
C ASP A 680 62.77 -10.39 24.61
N THR A 681 62.74 -11.68 24.92
CA THR A 681 63.34 -12.74 24.09
C THR A 681 62.72 -12.82 22.70
N ARG A 682 61.53 -12.25 22.49
CA ARG A 682 60.87 -12.13 21.18
C ARG A 682 61.40 -10.95 20.35
N ARG A 683 62.15 -10.04 20.96
CA ARG A 683 62.76 -8.86 20.31
C ARG A 683 64.28 -9.06 20.21
N GLY A 684 64.91 -8.34 19.28
CA GLY A 684 66.35 -8.45 19.05
C GLY A 684 67.22 -8.09 20.27
N ASN A 685 66.70 -7.29 21.20
CA ASN A 685 67.43 -6.88 22.41
C ASN A 685 67.44 -7.92 23.54
N GLY A 686 66.57 -8.94 23.48
CA GLY A 686 66.58 -10.08 24.39
C GLY A 686 67.19 -11.36 23.80
N ALA A 687 67.85 -11.29 22.63
CA ALA A 687 68.43 -12.47 21.97
C ALA A 687 69.47 -13.21 22.85
N ALA A 688 70.17 -12.48 23.73
CA ALA A 688 71.11 -13.02 24.71
C ALA A 688 70.47 -13.95 25.76
N TRP A 689 69.14 -13.94 25.87
CA TRP A 689 68.35 -14.74 26.81
C TRP A 689 67.70 -15.97 26.15
N ALA A 690 67.96 -16.23 24.87
CA ALA A 690 67.47 -17.42 24.17
C ALA A 690 67.75 -18.78 24.87
N PRO A 691 68.87 -18.96 25.63
CA PRO A 691 69.06 -20.18 26.42
C PRO A 691 67.92 -20.44 27.42
N LEU A 692 67.33 -19.38 28.00
CA LEU A 692 66.25 -19.48 29.01
C LEU A 692 64.92 -19.98 28.43
N THR A 693 64.73 -19.90 27.11
CA THR A 693 63.52 -20.41 26.43
C THR A 693 63.70 -21.83 25.89
N GLY A 694 64.85 -22.46 26.16
CA GLY A 694 65.13 -23.85 25.76
C GLY A 694 65.28 -24.04 24.24
N GLY A 695 65.68 -22.99 23.50
CA GLY A 695 65.67 -22.90 22.02
C GLY A 695 66.51 -23.89 21.19
N GLY A 696 66.92 -25.04 21.73
CA GLY A 696 67.49 -26.15 20.97
C GLY A 696 66.40 -27.13 20.49
N ALA A 697 66.41 -27.50 19.21
CA ALA A 697 65.53 -28.54 18.70
C ALA A 697 65.72 -29.85 19.48
N GLY A 698 64.66 -30.31 20.18
CA GLY A 698 64.65 -31.57 20.95
C GLY A 698 64.82 -31.46 22.47
N SER A 699 64.91 -30.25 23.04
CA SER A 699 65.19 -30.03 24.48
C SER A 699 64.02 -30.25 25.44
N GLY A 700 62.78 -30.45 24.96
CA GLY A 700 61.60 -30.59 25.82
C GLY A 700 61.13 -29.29 26.51
N GLY A 701 61.88 -28.19 26.37
CA GLY A 701 61.62 -26.90 27.04
C GLY A 701 62.13 -26.85 28.48
N ILE A 702 62.39 -25.65 29.01
CA ILE A 702 62.86 -25.43 30.38
C ILE A 702 61.67 -25.07 31.26
N ALA A 703 61.56 -25.69 32.45
CA ALA A 703 60.53 -25.34 33.41
C ALA A 703 60.83 -23.99 34.08
N PRO A 704 59.84 -23.14 34.37
CA PRO A 704 60.06 -21.84 35.00
C PRO A 704 60.30 -21.87 36.51
N PHE A 705 60.40 -23.07 37.10
CA PHE A 705 60.52 -23.26 38.54
C PHE A 705 61.97 -23.12 38.99
N GLY A 706 62.17 -22.60 40.20
CA GLY A 706 63.50 -22.42 40.78
C GLY A 706 63.80 -20.96 41.14
N VAL A 707 65.09 -20.65 41.25
CA VAL A 707 65.58 -19.33 41.65
C VAL A 707 66.04 -18.57 40.42
N TRP A 708 65.37 -17.46 40.13
CA TRP A 708 65.75 -16.53 39.09
C TRP A 708 66.68 -15.46 39.66
N GLU A 709 67.92 -15.41 39.21
CA GLU A 709 68.90 -14.40 39.60
C GLU A 709 68.97 -13.29 38.55
N LEU A 710 68.55 -12.09 38.92
CA LEU A 710 68.67 -10.88 38.12
C LEU A 710 69.89 -10.08 38.61
N SER A 711 70.89 -9.90 37.74
CA SER A 711 72.05 -9.06 38.04
C SER A 711 71.97 -7.74 37.28
N LEU A 712 71.86 -6.63 38.01
CA LEU A 712 71.92 -5.27 37.49
C LEU A 712 73.32 -4.64 37.67
N ARG A 713 74.32 -5.46 38.03
CA ARG A 713 75.70 -4.99 38.23
C ARG A 713 76.29 -4.45 36.94
N ASN A 714 76.83 -3.24 36.99
CA ASN A 714 77.43 -2.62 35.83
C ASN A 714 78.95 -2.45 36.00
N GLY A 715 79.72 -2.96 35.02
CA GLY A 715 81.17 -2.77 34.97
C GLY A 715 81.59 -1.33 34.63
N ASN A 716 80.69 -0.52 34.08
CA ASN A 716 80.91 0.90 33.82
C ASN A 716 80.47 1.73 35.04
N ALA A 717 81.43 2.39 35.70
CA ALA A 717 81.19 3.21 36.89
C ALA A 717 80.18 4.35 36.65
N ALA A 718 80.08 4.88 35.42
CA ALA A 718 79.11 5.92 35.09
C ALA A 718 77.67 5.37 35.02
N GLU A 719 77.48 4.18 34.45
CA GLU A 719 76.17 3.52 34.37
C GLU A 719 75.75 2.94 35.72
N ALA A 720 76.68 2.41 36.52
CA ALA A 720 76.42 1.96 37.89
C ALA A 720 75.93 3.10 38.80
N ARG A 721 76.54 4.29 38.69
CA ARG A 721 76.09 5.49 39.41
C ARG A 721 74.70 5.94 38.95
N ARG A 722 74.40 5.86 37.66
CA ARG A 722 73.07 6.22 37.12
C ARG A 722 71.98 5.28 37.62
N LEU A 723 72.21 3.96 37.58
CA LEU A 723 71.27 2.98 38.10
C LEU A 723 71.02 3.19 39.60
N LYS A 724 72.09 3.46 40.36
CA LYS A 724 71.97 3.75 41.79
C LYS A 724 71.17 5.03 42.05
N ASP A 725 71.41 6.08 41.27
CA ASP A 725 70.68 7.36 41.36
C ASP A 725 69.16 7.17 41.09
N LEU A 726 68.78 6.22 40.24
CA LEU A 726 67.37 5.86 40.01
C LEU A 726 66.69 5.26 41.25
N PHE A 727 67.41 4.46 42.03
CA PHE A 727 66.89 3.88 43.28
C PHE A 727 66.96 4.88 44.44
N ASP A 728 68.08 5.61 44.59
CA ASP A 728 68.28 6.58 45.68
C ASP A 728 67.27 7.75 45.61
N LYS A 729 66.85 8.14 44.39
CA LYS A 729 65.84 9.19 44.16
C LYS A 729 64.40 8.69 44.08
N ASP A 730 64.15 7.40 44.33
CA ASP A 730 62.84 6.76 44.17
C ASP A 730 62.22 7.03 42.79
N LEU A 731 63.06 6.98 41.75
CA LEU A 731 62.63 7.12 40.36
C LEU A 731 62.26 5.76 39.74
N MET A 732 62.84 4.66 40.23
CA MET A 732 62.44 3.31 39.82
C MET A 732 61.14 2.91 40.53
N GLU A 733 60.04 2.83 39.80
CA GLU A 733 58.73 2.51 40.35
C GLU A 733 58.51 1.00 40.45
N ASP A 734 58.96 0.18 39.51
CA ASP A 734 58.82 -1.29 39.59
C ASP A 734 59.76 -1.99 38.61
N ILE A 735 60.03 -3.26 38.86
CA ILE A 735 60.65 -4.17 37.89
C ILE A 735 59.71 -5.35 37.72
N SER A 736 59.20 -5.55 36.52
CA SER A 736 58.27 -6.63 36.21
C SER A 736 58.94 -7.72 35.37
N LEU A 737 58.94 -8.95 35.88
CA LEU A 737 59.34 -10.15 35.16
C LEU A 737 58.09 -10.86 34.65
N VAL A 738 57.90 -10.90 33.33
CA VAL A 738 56.82 -11.62 32.67
C VAL A 738 57.39 -12.89 32.02
N ILE A 739 56.84 -14.03 32.41
CA ILE A 739 57.20 -15.34 31.86
C ILE A 739 56.03 -15.83 31.01
N GLY A 740 56.23 -15.91 29.71
CA GLY A 740 55.32 -16.61 28.81
C GLY A 740 55.62 -18.09 28.81
N TYR A 741 54.61 -18.91 29.02
CA TYR A 741 54.76 -20.36 29.12
C TYR A 741 53.74 -21.10 28.26
N ALA A 742 54.14 -22.27 27.80
CA ALA A 742 53.24 -23.28 27.28
C ALA A 742 53.09 -24.40 28.29
N ALA A 743 51.89 -24.96 28.41
CA ALA A 743 51.63 -26.09 29.28
C ALA A 743 50.65 -27.05 28.63
N ASP A 744 50.71 -28.31 29.02
CA ASP A 744 49.79 -29.34 28.57
C ASP A 744 48.63 -29.41 29.58
N THR A 745 47.39 -29.22 29.13
CA THR A 745 46.19 -29.38 29.95
C THR A 745 45.78 -30.84 29.98
N SER A 746 45.19 -31.29 31.09
CA SER A 746 44.54 -32.61 31.15
C SER A 746 43.56 -32.80 30.00
N ALA A 747 43.54 -33.97 29.37
CA ALA A 747 42.61 -34.28 28.30
C ALA A 747 41.15 -34.15 28.81
N PHE A 748 40.28 -33.55 27.99
CA PHE A 748 38.85 -33.56 28.26
C PHE A 748 38.36 -35.02 28.32
N PRO A 749 37.51 -35.39 29.31
CA PRO A 749 36.93 -36.72 29.35
C PRO A 749 36.15 -36.97 28.05
N ALA A 750 36.39 -38.13 27.45
CA ALA A 750 35.85 -38.54 26.16
C ALA A 750 34.33 -38.75 26.19
#